data_AF-A0A430AI81-F1
#
_entry.id   AF-A0A430AI81-F1
#
_cell.length_a   1.000
_cell.length_b   1.000
_cell.length_c   1.000
_cell.angle_alpha   90.00
_cell.angle_beta   90.00
_cell.angle_gamma   90.00
#
_symmetry.space_group_name_H-M   'P 1'
#
loop_
_entity.id
_entity.type
_entity.pdbx_description
1 polymer ?
#
loop_
_entity_poly.entity_id
_entity_poly.type
_entity_poly.pdbx_seq_one_letter_code
_entity_poly.pdbx_strand_id
1 'polypeptide(L)'
;MKKTANCIHHTHWDLIWYFTAQDASVQFAYNMKEILEAFDNGTLDCFFLDGQTAPVDEYIQLFPEDQKRIQKYVETGKLVIGPFNSQLDSFITSGESVINNLRLGIKSANKLGGASKVAYLPDSFGHSVDYPKIFNQFGIEDFVITRGVGDEYELGSEFILESNDSSKLLVYTMIAGYGYGCYAFKEGTLFTDDAVDYNKIDIKQLVNRLLSYSTIENEFVFPLGFDQNPMIHNVSEKIDYYNNKQNAIEFVEITWKDFFEKIRKHGKGIKTHRHELISTQYHRVHRSIYSARADVKALQDKCERILTYELQPMMTLLDSLGIEYSHGLLDKAWETLILCQTHSSANLTEETNDYIERETKNALNFVLSHKYYLLKLMSLSLDMEGKSGQPLIVVNTLPYLRDEIVRAKIFTKNEKFSLRIDGHDVDYIVIRSEKKNNDVLRKDPKKIRAEKNYYETDIYFRASNLEGLSYRVYLVDEEKPSPYSLMTPSKYAIENEYYRIYQTETGISVLDKKTKELHEKVVYIEDSGDEGDSFDYSYPSEDWKINDYLESGKAEYVDSSLVKSLTLTGEMSIPMDLKERKKKKLSSLMPYKIKITLEEKSSLIKLSGEFDNKAEQHRVRLIFTGVKGNTHSTAGTQYSIIERKTSSLEQKKWKELNYFEEPSPIFPLLNHVSAVHANETMTVFTRSSKEYEFVNENFKDIGVTIFRSYGALGYPDLNRRPGRPSGLDYMIFETPNCQMKYKNKFELAFSYQKAFNPNETFRMYTEYAKEAIVYQKQDFDKSINPIDYFPTNAFNKKLPFQYKLLSIENGESVFGSIVKSDNSNAYILRVFNCEPKEIELGEIEGEILSEEMYITNLEETIQIELSDKDSKLYPGELRNIRLSK
;
A
#
# COMPACT_ATOMS: atom_id res chain seq x y z
N MET A 1 -45.78 -8.22 12.56
CA MET A 1 -44.98 -8.57 13.76
C MET A 1 -44.36 -7.30 14.32
N LYS A 2 -43.94 -7.30 15.59
CA LYS A 2 -43.21 -6.17 16.19
C LYS A 2 -41.84 -6.04 15.49
N LYS A 3 -41.38 -4.82 15.22
CA LYS A 3 -40.05 -4.58 14.61
C LYS A 3 -38.96 -4.65 15.69
N THR A 4 -37.76 -5.12 15.36
CA THR A 4 -36.63 -5.18 16.30
C THR A 4 -35.48 -4.29 15.84
N ALA A 5 -35.03 -3.40 16.72
CA ALA A 5 -33.83 -2.58 16.59
C ALA A 5 -32.70 -3.23 17.41
N ASN A 6 -31.78 -3.89 16.71
CA ASN A 6 -30.60 -4.54 17.27
C ASN A 6 -29.56 -3.46 17.63
N CYS A 7 -29.51 -3.07 18.90
CA CYS A 7 -28.72 -1.96 19.41
C CYS A 7 -27.28 -2.38 19.70
N ILE A 8 -26.32 -1.72 19.07
CA ILE A 8 -24.89 -2.00 19.27
C ILE A 8 -24.21 -0.74 19.79
N HIS A 9 -23.77 -0.77 21.04
CA HIS A 9 -23.07 0.34 21.67
C HIS A 9 -21.60 0.36 21.25
N HIS A 10 -21.19 1.43 20.58
CA HIS A 10 -19.84 1.59 20.07
C HIS A 10 -19.37 3.04 20.12
N THR A 11 -18.12 3.27 19.72
CA THR A 11 -17.62 4.55 19.23
C THR A 11 -16.82 4.31 17.95
N HIS A 12 -16.78 5.29 17.04
CA HIS A 12 -15.82 5.29 15.93
C HIS A 12 -14.65 6.20 16.30
N TRP A 13 -13.42 5.69 16.26
CA TRP A 13 -12.27 6.36 16.85
C TRP A 13 -11.13 6.57 15.85
N ASP A 14 -11.12 7.73 15.20
CA ASP A 14 -9.96 8.18 14.44
C ASP A 14 -8.81 8.52 15.37
N LEU A 15 -7.66 7.87 15.15
CA LEU A 15 -6.42 8.22 15.83
C LEU A 15 -5.94 9.61 15.42
N ILE A 16 -6.23 10.03 14.19
CA ILE A 16 -5.83 11.32 13.63
C ILE A 16 -6.84 11.74 12.57
N TRP A 17 -7.29 13.00 12.61
CA TRP A 17 -8.23 13.54 11.62
C TRP A 17 -7.96 15.04 11.37
N TYR A 18 -8.97 15.90 11.45
CA TYR A 18 -8.79 17.36 11.47
C TYR A 18 -8.18 17.86 12.79
N PHE A 19 -8.10 17.00 13.81
CA PHE A 19 -7.39 17.19 15.06
C PHE A 19 -6.08 16.40 15.09
N THR A 20 -5.18 16.78 16.00
CA THR A 20 -3.88 16.11 16.17
C THR A 20 -4.03 14.74 16.80
N ALA A 21 -3.02 13.88 16.63
CA ALA A 21 -2.97 12.60 17.33
C ALA A 21 -3.06 12.78 18.85
N GLN A 22 -2.42 13.84 19.38
CA GLN A 22 -2.40 14.14 20.82
C GLN A 22 -3.79 14.52 21.35
N ASP A 23 -4.57 15.30 20.58
CA ASP A 23 -5.94 15.63 20.95
C ASP A 23 -6.80 14.36 21.07
N ALA A 24 -6.65 13.45 20.09
CA ALA A 24 -7.33 12.15 20.11
C ALA A 24 -6.90 11.31 21.32
N SER A 25 -5.60 11.20 21.61
CA SER A 25 -5.11 10.41 22.76
C SER A 25 -5.62 10.95 24.10
N VAL A 26 -5.67 12.28 24.27
CA VAL A 26 -6.20 12.90 25.50
C VAL A 26 -7.70 12.61 25.63
N GLN A 27 -8.49 12.81 24.58
CA GLN A 27 -9.93 12.53 24.63
C GLN A 27 -10.19 11.03 24.87
N PHE A 28 -9.44 10.16 24.21
CA PHE A 28 -9.57 8.71 24.37
C PHE A 28 -9.32 8.28 25.81
N ALA A 29 -8.31 8.87 26.46
CA ALA A 29 -7.97 8.53 27.84
C ALA A 29 -9.12 8.79 28.82
N TYR A 30 -9.81 9.92 28.69
CA TYR A 30 -10.98 10.21 29.54
C TYR A 30 -12.15 9.28 29.20
N ASN A 31 -12.45 9.10 27.91
CA ASN A 31 -13.52 8.19 27.48
C ASN A 31 -13.29 6.75 27.97
N MET A 32 -12.05 6.27 27.94
CA MET A 32 -11.69 4.92 28.39
C MET A 32 -11.82 4.78 29.91
N LYS A 33 -11.43 5.79 30.70
CA LYS A 33 -11.67 5.79 32.16
C LYS A 33 -13.17 5.71 32.47
N GLU A 34 -13.99 6.48 31.76
CA GLU A 34 -15.45 6.44 31.91
C GLU A 34 -16.01 5.05 31.60
N ILE A 35 -15.61 4.43 30.48
CA ILE A 35 -16.00 3.06 30.11
C ILE A 35 -15.67 2.06 31.22
N LEU A 36 -14.45 2.11 31.75
CA LEU A 36 -14.02 1.21 32.82
C LEU A 36 -14.81 1.42 34.12
N GLU A 37 -15.10 2.67 34.49
CA GLU A 37 -15.93 2.99 35.65
C GLU A 37 -17.38 2.50 35.49
N ALA A 38 -17.96 2.63 34.28
CA ALA A 38 -19.31 2.13 34.02
C ALA A 38 -19.38 0.60 34.08
N PHE A 39 -18.35 -0.11 33.63
CA PHE A 39 -18.28 -1.56 33.84
C PHE A 39 -18.14 -1.93 35.32
N ASP A 40 -17.31 -1.21 36.08
CA ASP A 40 -17.12 -1.46 37.52
C ASP A 40 -18.41 -1.23 38.32
N ASN A 41 -19.19 -0.23 37.94
CA ASN A 41 -20.47 0.11 38.56
C ASN A 41 -21.66 -0.73 38.03
N GLY A 42 -21.45 -1.55 37.01
CA GLY A 42 -22.49 -2.38 36.40
C GLY A 42 -23.54 -1.59 35.61
N THR A 43 -23.21 -0.39 35.13
CA THR A 43 -24.09 0.47 34.30
C THR A 43 -23.84 0.31 32.80
N LEU A 44 -22.88 -0.53 32.43
CA LEU A 44 -22.54 -0.89 31.05
C LEU A 44 -22.40 -2.40 30.96
N ASP A 45 -23.11 -3.01 30.01
CA ASP A 45 -23.11 -4.46 29.80
C ASP A 45 -22.06 -4.87 28.78
N CYS A 46 -22.08 -4.24 27.59
CA CYS A 46 -21.11 -4.49 26.53
C CYS A 46 -20.73 -3.18 25.81
N PHE A 47 -19.51 -3.10 25.28
CA PHE A 47 -19.05 -2.00 24.45
C PHE A 47 -18.14 -2.50 23.32
N PHE A 48 -18.48 -2.14 22.08
CA PHE A 48 -17.68 -2.46 20.91
C PHE A 48 -16.73 -1.30 20.58
N LEU A 49 -15.43 -1.53 20.74
CA LEU A 49 -14.40 -0.51 20.59
C LEU A 49 -13.79 -0.53 19.18
N ASP A 50 -14.63 -0.15 18.21
CA ASP A 50 -14.26 0.22 16.85
C ASP A 50 -13.40 -0.77 16.04
N GLY A 51 -13.39 -2.05 16.42
CA GLY A 51 -12.68 -3.06 15.65
C GLY A 51 -11.15 -2.96 15.65
N GLN A 52 -10.56 -2.14 16.52
CA GLN A 52 -9.14 -1.81 16.51
C GLN A 52 -8.50 -1.89 17.90
N THR A 53 -7.17 -1.86 17.98
CA THR A 53 -6.40 -2.02 19.23
C THR A 53 -5.42 -0.89 19.51
N ALA A 54 -4.99 -0.14 18.49
CA ALA A 54 -4.01 0.93 18.65
C ALA A 54 -4.38 1.99 19.70
N PRO A 55 -5.63 2.51 19.79
CA PRO A 55 -6.01 3.43 20.86
C PRO A 55 -5.86 2.81 22.26
N VAL A 56 -6.18 1.52 22.40
CA VAL A 56 -6.06 0.78 23.67
C VAL A 56 -4.61 0.59 24.06
N ASP A 57 -3.75 0.26 23.09
CA ASP A 57 -2.31 0.09 23.32
C ASP A 57 -1.65 1.39 23.76
N GLU A 58 -2.00 2.51 23.13
CA GLU A 58 -1.53 3.84 23.54
C GLU A 58 -2.04 4.19 24.95
N TYR A 59 -3.31 3.92 25.25
CA TYR A 59 -3.87 4.15 26.57
C TYR A 59 -3.13 3.37 27.67
N ILE A 60 -2.85 2.08 27.46
CA ILE A 60 -2.14 1.24 28.44
C ILE A 60 -0.71 1.73 28.66
N GLN A 61 -0.05 2.30 27.65
CA GLN A 61 1.27 2.92 27.82
C GLN A 61 1.22 4.13 28.76
N LEU A 62 0.15 4.91 28.71
CA LEU A 62 -0.05 6.09 29.55
C LEU A 62 -0.60 5.73 30.95
N PHE A 63 -1.44 4.70 31.05
CA PHE A 63 -2.15 4.27 32.26
C PHE A 63 -1.99 2.76 32.52
N PRO A 64 -0.75 2.27 32.76
CA PRO A 64 -0.48 0.85 32.92
C PRO A 64 -1.21 0.22 34.12
N GLU A 65 -1.65 1.02 35.09
CA GLU A 65 -2.44 0.55 36.23
C GLU A 65 -3.81 -0.03 35.82
N ASP A 66 -4.37 0.39 34.69
CA ASP A 66 -5.68 -0.06 34.21
C ASP A 66 -5.62 -1.32 33.35
N GLN A 67 -4.43 -1.80 32.97
CA GLN A 67 -4.26 -2.95 32.09
C GLN A 67 -5.05 -4.19 32.60
N LYS A 68 -5.02 -4.46 33.91
CA LYS A 68 -5.75 -5.59 34.49
C LYS A 68 -7.27 -5.42 34.45
N ARG A 69 -7.76 -4.17 34.58
CA ARG A 69 -9.21 -3.87 34.46
C ARG A 69 -9.66 -4.09 33.02
N ILE A 70 -8.89 -3.59 32.06
CA ILE A 70 -9.14 -3.81 30.63
C ILE A 70 -9.15 -5.30 30.31
N GLN A 71 -8.12 -6.03 30.75
CA GLN A 71 -8.00 -7.46 30.52
C GLN A 71 -9.23 -8.24 31.02
N LYS A 72 -9.67 -7.96 32.25
CA LYS A 72 -10.90 -8.55 32.82
C LYS A 72 -12.12 -8.34 31.92
N TYR A 73 -12.31 -7.14 31.36
CA TYR A 73 -13.48 -6.83 30.54
C TYR A 73 -13.39 -7.40 29.12
N VAL A 74 -12.19 -7.52 28.58
CA VAL A 74 -11.96 -8.20 27.30
C VAL A 74 -12.17 -9.71 27.44
N GLU A 75 -11.59 -10.36 28.46
CA GLU A 75 -11.76 -11.79 28.73
C GLU A 75 -13.22 -12.20 28.95
N THR A 76 -14.01 -11.33 29.57
CA THR A 76 -15.45 -11.56 29.80
C THR A 76 -16.32 -11.21 28.60
N GLY A 77 -15.74 -10.68 27.53
CA GLY A 77 -16.46 -10.25 26.33
C GLY A 77 -17.29 -8.97 26.49
N LYS A 78 -17.15 -8.27 27.64
CA LYS A 78 -17.82 -6.99 27.87
C LYS A 78 -17.20 -5.86 27.06
N LEU A 79 -15.88 -5.83 26.94
CA LEU A 79 -15.17 -4.88 26.08
C LEU A 79 -14.65 -5.64 24.86
N VAL A 80 -15.15 -5.32 23.67
CA VAL A 80 -14.78 -6.00 22.43
C VAL A 80 -13.78 -5.15 21.65
N ILE A 81 -12.59 -5.70 21.38
CA ILE A 81 -11.46 -5.01 20.72
C ILE A 81 -10.92 -5.83 19.53
N GLY A 82 -10.20 -5.17 18.62
CA GLY A 82 -9.64 -5.80 17.41
C GLY A 82 -10.72 -6.23 16.40
N PRO A 83 -10.37 -6.95 15.32
CA PRO A 83 -9.09 -7.63 15.10
C PRO A 83 -7.99 -6.75 14.52
N PHE A 84 -8.30 -5.55 14.02
CA PHE A 84 -7.29 -4.70 13.41
C PHE A 84 -6.40 -4.02 14.46
N ASN A 85 -5.22 -3.62 14.03
CA ASN A 85 -4.42 -2.63 14.77
C ASN A 85 -5.04 -1.24 14.62
N SER A 86 -5.31 -0.82 13.38
CA SER A 86 -5.91 0.48 13.03
C SER A 86 -6.89 0.38 11.84
N GLN A 87 -7.74 1.40 11.66
CA GLN A 87 -8.75 1.50 10.60
C GLN A 87 -8.14 1.68 9.19
N LEU A 88 -7.95 0.57 8.48
CA LEU A 88 -7.22 0.44 7.20
C LEU A 88 -7.75 1.31 6.03
N ASP A 89 -6.83 1.86 5.22
CA ASP A 89 -7.12 2.26 3.83
C ASP A 89 -7.09 1.03 2.89
N SER A 90 -8.23 0.69 2.32
CA SER A 90 -8.41 -0.61 1.65
C SER A 90 -7.66 -0.79 0.33
N PHE A 91 -7.38 0.28 -0.40
CA PHE A 91 -7.05 0.17 -1.83
C PHE A 91 -5.60 0.53 -2.17
N ILE A 92 -4.91 1.26 -1.30
CA ILE A 92 -3.50 1.64 -1.51
C ILE A 92 -2.53 0.88 -0.61
N THR A 93 -3.04 0.00 0.26
CA THR A 93 -2.24 -0.85 1.15
C THR A 93 -1.97 -2.22 0.53
N SER A 94 -0.73 -2.68 0.68
CA SER A 94 -0.31 -3.99 0.16
C SER A 94 -0.96 -5.14 0.92
N GLY A 95 -1.02 -6.34 0.32
CA GLY A 95 -1.53 -7.54 0.99
C GLY A 95 -0.80 -7.84 2.30
N GLU A 96 0.51 -7.64 2.35
CA GLU A 96 1.32 -7.82 3.56
C GLU A 96 1.01 -6.78 4.65
N SER A 97 0.63 -5.56 4.28
CA SER A 97 0.20 -4.54 5.24
C SER A 97 -1.16 -4.87 5.85
N VAL A 98 -2.09 -5.42 5.05
CA VAL A 98 -3.38 -5.94 5.56
C VAL A 98 -3.15 -7.08 6.54
N ILE A 99 -2.28 -8.03 6.18
CA ILE A 99 -1.90 -9.16 7.04
C ILE A 99 -1.26 -8.66 8.34
N ASN A 100 -0.33 -7.71 8.29
CA ASN A 100 0.33 -7.21 9.48
C ASN A 100 -0.58 -6.33 10.35
N ASN A 101 -1.53 -5.59 9.76
CA ASN A 101 -2.55 -4.86 10.52
C ASN A 101 -3.40 -5.82 11.35
N LEU A 102 -3.88 -6.92 10.75
CA LEU A 102 -4.60 -7.97 11.48
C LEU A 102 -3.71 -8.72 12.47
N ARG A 103 -2.51 -9.16 12.06
CA ARG A 103 -1.58 -9.91 12.93
C ARG A 103 -1.26 -9.12 14.19
N LEU A 104 -0.88 -7.84 14.05
CA LEU A 104 -0.51 -6.99 15.19
C LEU A 104 -1.72 -6.67 16.06
N GLY A 105 -2.89 -6.42 15.46
CA GLY A 105 -4.12 -6.17 16.21
C GLY A 105 -4.61 -7.39 17.00
N ILE A 106 -4.63 -8.56 16.38
CA ILE A 106 -4.96 -9.84 17.03
C ILE A 106 -3.94 -10.15 18.13
N LYS A 107 -2.65 -9.96 17.86
CA LYS A 107 -1.57 -10.16 18.85
C LYS A 107 -1.74 -9.24 20.06
N SER A 108 -2.11 -7.97 19.84
CA SER A 108 -2.40 -7.01 20.90
C SER A 108 -3.62 -7.45 21.73
N ALA A 109 -4.76 -7.70 21.07
CA ALA A 109 -5.98 -8.10 21.75
C ALA A 109 -5.85 -9.43 22.52
N ASN A 110 -5.11 -10.41 21.99
CA ASN A 110 -4.87 -11.68 22.66
C ASN A 110 -4.06 -11.52 23.97
N LYS A 111 -3.21 -10.49 24.11
CA LYS A 111 -2.54 -10.17 25.39
C LYS A 111 -3.53 -9.66 26.44
N LEU A 112 -4.68 -9.16 26.02
CA LEU A 112 -5.73 -8.60 26.87
C LEU A 112 -6.91 -9.57 27.09
N GLY A 113 -6.92 -10.75 26.48
CA GLY A 113 -7.97 -11.75 26.72
C GLY A 113 -8.62 -12.33 25.48
N GLY A 114 -8.41 -11.72 24.31
CA GLY A 114 -8.90 -12.25 23.03
C GLY A 114 -9.28 -11.16 22.04
N ALA A 115 -9.09 -11.45 20.76
CA ALA A 115 -9.52 -10.61 19.65
C ALA A 115 -10.97 -10.89 19.22
N SER A 116 -11.70 -9.83 18.86
CA SER A 116 -12.93 -9.97 18.08
C SER A 116 -12.62 -10.66 16.74
N LYS A 117 -13.48 -11.59 16.32
CA LYS A 117 -13.43 -12.21 14.98
C LYS A 117 -14.43 -11.59 14.01
N VAL A 118 -14.83 -10.33 14.26
CA VAL A 118 -15.62 -9.49 13.35
C VAL A 118 -14.71 -8.41 12.79
N ALA A 119 -14.43 -8.46 11.48
CA ALA A 119 -13.77 -7.36 10.80
C ALA A 119 -14.72 -6.15 10.76
N TYR A 120 -14.20 -4.96 11.07
CA TYR A 120 -15.00 -3.75 11.20
C TYR A 120 -14.27 -2.59 10.55
N LEU A 121 -14.70 -2.20 9.35
CA LEU A 121 -14.16 -1.09 8.57
C LEU A 121 -15.30 -0.12 8.21
N PRO A 122 -15.87 0.58 9.21
CA PRO A 122 -17.05 1.41 9.03
C PRO A 122 -16.79 2.61 8.12
N ASP A 123 -15.58 3.18 8.13
CA ASP A 123 -15.27 4.41 7.38
C ASP A 123 -14.20 4.26 6.29
N SER A 124 -13.69 3.05 6.07
CA SER A 124 -12.81 2.81 4.92
C SER A 124 -13.51 3.09 3.59
N PHE A 125 -12.78 3.72 2.69
CA PHE A 125 -13.28 4.20 1.40
C PHE A 125 -13.34 3.08 0.36
N GLY A 126 -14.31 2.18 0.57
CA GLY A 126 -14.55 0.97 -0.21
C GLY A 126 -13.68 -0.20 0.22
N HIS A 127 -13.89 -1.36 -0.38
CA HIS A 127 -13.32 -2.63 0.12
C HIS A 127 -12.85 -3.57 -1.01
N SER A 128 -11.72 -4.22 -0.76
CA SER A 128 -11.05 -5.12 -1.71
C SER A 128 -11.77 -6.46 -1.84
N VAL A 129 -11.75 -7.02 -3.05
CA VAL A 129 -12.20 -8.39 -3.35
C VAL A 129 -11.32 -9.46 -2.70
N ASP A 130 -10.13 -9.12 -2.23
CA ASP A 130 -9.19 -10.05 -1.57
C ASP A 130 -9.43 -10.19 -0.06
N TYR A 131 -10.34 -9.42 0.53
CA TYR A 131 -10.60 -9.53 1.97
C TYR A 131 -11.08 -10.91 2.41
N PRO A 132 -12.01 -11.60 1.71
CA PRO A 132 -12.42 -12.93 2.14
C PRO A 132 -11.27 -13.93 2.27
N LYS A 133 -10.35 -13.96 1.31
CA LYS A 133 -9.21 -14.90 1.33
C LYS A 133 -8.19 -14.57 2.42
N ILE A 134 -8.00 -13.29 2.76
CA ILE A 134 -7.08 -12.86 3.83
C ILE A 134 -7.73 -13.10 5.19
N PHE A 135 -8.97 -12.64 5.37
CA PHE A 135 -9.68 -12.65 6.66
C PHE A 135 -10.01 -14.07 7.11
N ASN A 136 -10.42 -14.96 6.20
CA ASN A 136 -10.69 -16.36 6.54
C ASN A 136 -9.45 -17.08 7.09
N GLN A 137 -8.25 -16.68 6.65
CA GLN A 137 -7.00 -17.24 7.17
C GLN A 137 -6.64 -16.77 8.60
N PHE A 138 -7.36 -15.78 9.13
CA PHE A 138 -7.37 -15.40 10.54
C PHE A 138 -8.64 -15.88 11.28
N GLY A 139 -9.43 -16.77 10.66
CA GLY A 139 -10.69 -17.25 11.24
C GLY A 139 -11.76 -16.15 11.36
N ILE A 140 -11.68 -15.10 10.56
CA ILE A 140 -12.66 -14.01 10.50
C ILE A 140 -13.61 -14.31 9.34
N GLU A 141 -14.89 -14.50 9.64
CA GLU A 141 -15.94 -14.77 8.63
C GLU A 141 -16.95 -13.63 8.52
N ASP A 142 -16.95 -12.70 9.48
CA ASP A 142 -17.94 -11.66 9.64
C ASP A 142 -17.31 -10.30 9.34
N PHE A 143 -17.97 -9.49 8.52
CA PHE A 143 -17.45 -8.20 8.08
C PHE A 143 -18.52 -7.10 8.12
N VAL A 144 -18.21 -6.00 8.78
CA VAL A 144 -19.10 -4.84 8.89
C VAL A 144 -18.51 -3.64 8.19
N ILE A 145 -19.33 -3.00 7.37
CA ILE A 145 -18.95 -1.87 6.53
C ILE A 145 -20.06 -0.82 6.50
N THR A 146 -19.75 0.38 5.99
CA THR A 146 -20.77 1.40 5.67
C THR A 146 -20.76 1.74 4.17
N ARG A 147 -19.57 1.79 3.58
CA ARG A 147 -19.33 2.40 2.26
C ARG A 147 -19.22 1.32 1.18
N GLY A 148 -19.46 1.71 -0.07
CA GLY A 148 -19.17 0.85 -1.23
C GLY A 148 -20.31 -0.02 -1.74
N VAL A 149 -21.57 0.17 -1.30
CA VAL A 149 -22.75 -0.58 -1.78
C VAL A 149 -23.78 0.36 -2.43
N GLY A 150 -24.44 -0.14 -3.48
CA GLY A 150 -25.54 0.52 -4.20
C GLY A 150 -26.50 -0.47 -4.85
N ASP A 151 -27.61 0.07 -5.35
CA ASP A 151 -28.71 -0.62 -6.04
C ASP A 151 -28.23 -1.43 -7.24
N GLU A 152 -27.13 -1.01 -7.90
CA GLU A 152 -26.58 -1.71 -9.07
C GLU A 152 -26.07 -3.11 -8.76
N TYR A 153 -25.79 -3.41 -7.49
CA TYR A 153 -25.40 -4.75 -7.04
C TYR A 153 -26.61 -5.61 -6.62
N GLU A 154 -27.79 -4.97 -6.48
CA GLU A 154 -29.03 -5.58 -6.01
C GLU A 154 -28.90 -6.31 -4.66
N LEU A 155 -28.03 -5.84 -3.75
CA LEU A 155 -27.76 -6.52 -2.48
C LEU A 155 -28.79 -6.12 -1.39
N GLY A 156 -28.93 -6.97 -0.36
CA GLY A 156 -29.55 -6.58 0.90
C GLY A 156 -28.55 -5.86 1.81
N SER A 157 -28.97 -5.56 3.04
CA SER A 157 -28.05 -5.13 4.11
C SER A 157 -27.07 -6.24 4.48
N GLU A 158 -27.48 -7.50 4.32
CA GLU A 158 -26.64 -8.69 4.48
C GLU A 158 -26.39 -9.39 3.15
N PHE A 159 -25.14 -9.74 2.87
CA PHE A 159 -24.75 -10.50 1.69
C PHE A 159 -23.44 -11.25 1.93
N ILE A 160 -23.11 -12.18 1.03
CA ILE A 160 -21.81 -12.85 1.00
C ILE A 160 -20.87 -12.11 0.05
N LEU A 161 -19.71 -11.66 0.53
CA LEU A 161 -18.61 -11.27 -0.35
C LEU A 161 -17.73 -12.49 -0.60
N GLU A 162 -17.50 -12.84 -1.86
CA GLU A 162 -16.65 -13.99 -2.23
C GLU A 162 -15.48 -13.56 -3.11
N SER A 163 -14.29 -14.06 -2.78
CA SER A 163 -13.06 -13.84 -3.56
C SER A 163 -12.89 -14.88 -4.67
N ASN A 164 -11.88 -14.73 -5.51
CA ASN A 164 -11.62 -15.64 -6.64
C ASN A 164 -11.12 -17.05 -6.22
N ASP A 165 -10.73 -17.25 -4.96
CA ASP A 165 -10.40 -18.55 -4.36
C ASP A 165 -11.64 -19.24 -3.72
N SER A 166 -12.84 -18.67 -3.89
CA SER A 166 -14.08 -19.09 -3.25
C SER A 166 -14.19 -18.84 -1.74
N SER A 167 -13.21 -18.17 -1.11
CA SER A 167 -13.32 -17.71 0.28
C SER A 167 -14.45 -16.70 0.42
N LYS A 168 -15.18 -16.75 1.54
CA LYS A 168 -16.43 -15.99 1.77
C LYS A 168 -16.42 -15.24 3.10
N LEU A 169 -16.98 -14.04 3.08
CA LEU A 169 -17.36 -13.27 4.26
C LEU A 169 -18.86 -13.02 4.26
N LEU A 170 -19.51 -13.17 5.42
CA LEU A 170 -20.84 -12.63 5.65
C LEU A 170 -20.70 -11.15 6.00
N VAL A 171 -21.23 -10.30 5.13
CA VAL A 171 -21.12 -8.85 5.24
C VAL A 171 -22.42 -8.27 5.79
N TYR A 172 -22.32 -7.33 6.72
CA TYR A 172 -23.40 -6.39 7.05
C TYR A 172 -23.01 -4.97 6.67
N THR A 173 -23.84 -4.31 5.86
CA THR A 173 -23.68 -2.92 5.49
C THR A 173 -24.58 -2.03 6.34
N MET A 174 -23.98 -1.11 7.09
CA MET A 174 -24.66 -0.02 7.76
C MET A 174 -25.15 1.02 6.73
N ILE A 175 -26.19 0.68 5.95
CA ILE A 175 -26.70 1.51 4.84
C ILE A 175 -27.05 2.93 5.28
N ALA A 176 -27.53 3.11 6.52
CA ALA A 176 -27.86 4.42 7.08
C ALA A 176 -26.66 5.13 7.75
N GLY A 177 -25.49 4.50 7.83
CA GLY A 177 -24.32 4.97 8.58
C GLY A 177 -24.28 4.42 10.02
N TYR A 178 -23.12 4.54 10.65
CA TYR A 178 -22.83 3.99 11.98
C TYR A 178 -23.32 4.85 13.16
N GLY A 179 -24.18 5.86 12.93
CA GLY A 179 -24.77 6.64 14.02
C GLY A 179 -26.01 7.47 13.65
N TYR A 180 -26.76 7.04 12.63
CA TYR A 180 -27.87 7.81 12.05
C TYR A 180 -28.99 8.21 13.01
N GLY A 181 -29.15 7.48 14.12
CA GLY A 181 -30.14 7.77 15.17
C GLY A 181 -29.54 8.03 16.54
N CYS A 182 -28.20 8.04 16.68
CA CYS A 182 -27.51 8.06 17.97
C CYS A 182 -27.83 9.33 18.78
N TYR A 183 -27.75 10.52 18.15
CA TYR A 183 -28.03 11.78 18.85
C TYR A 183 -29.50 11.87 19.30
N ALA A 184 -30.45 11.58 18.40
CA ALA A 184 -31.87 11.60 18.74
C ALA A 184 -32.23 10.58 19.83
N PHE A 185 -31.56 9.42 19.84
CA PHE A 185 -31.67 8.44 20.93
C PHE A 185 -31.11 8.97 22.25
N LYS A 186 -29.92 9.58 22.22
CA LYS A 186 -29.27 10.16 23.41
C LYS A 186 -30.12 11.27 24.03
N GLU A 187 -30.73 12.11 23.22
CA GLU A 187 -31.51 13.28 23.63
C GLU A 187 -32.97 12.99 24.02
N GLY A 188 -33.46 11.76 23.81
CA GLY A 188 -34.86 11.43 24.12
C GLY A 188 -35.86 11.84 23.02
N THR A 189 -35.36 12.23 21.83
CA THR A 189 -36.13 12.83 20.73
C THR A 189 -36.39 11.90 19.54
N LEU A 190 -35.91 10.65 19.57
CA LEU A 190 -36.04 9.68 18.47
C LEU A 190 -37.43 9.56 17.80
N PHE A 191 -38.52 9.82 18.54
CA PHE A 191 -39.91 9.74 18.02
C PHE A 191 -40.58 11.10 17.80
N THR A 192 -39.82 12.20 17.84
CA THR A 192 -40.30 13.53 17.43
C THR A 192 -40.16 13.72 15.92
N ASP A 193 -40.79 14.77 15.38
CA ASP A 193 -40.69 15.08 13.95
C ASP A 193 -39.35 15.74 13.55
N ASP A 194 -38.54 16.16 14.53
CA ASP A 194 -37.20 16.74 14.32
C ASP A 194 -36.07 15.69 14.27
N ALA A 195 -36.40 14.40 14.33
CA ALA A 195 -35.43 13.31 14.44
C ALA A 195 -34.79 12.98 13.06
N VAL A 196 -33.65 13.60 12.77
CA VAL A 196 -32.92 13.46 11.48
C VAL A 196 -31.47 12.98 11.66
N ASP A 197 -30.89 12.36 10.63
CA ASP A 197 -29.48 11.96 10.59
C ASP A 197 -28.52 13.13 10.26
N TYR A 198 -27.22 12.82 10.17
CA TYR A 198 -26.18 13.79 9.81
C TYR A 198 -26.32 14.34 8.37
N ASN A 199 -27.05 13.67 7.49
CA ASN A 199 -27.41 14.17 6.16
C ASN A 199 -28.80 14.84 6.12
N LYS A 200 -29.43 15.07 7.28
CA LYS A 200 -30.77 15.68 7.45
C LYS A 200 -31.92 14.85 6.88
N ILE A 201 -31.75 13.52 6.81
CA ILE A 201 -32.77 12.56 6.42
C ILE A 201 -33.55 12.12 7.67
N ASP A 202 -34.88 12.04 7.56
CA ASP A 202 -35.76 11.59 8.64
C ASP A 202 -35.43 10.15 9.09
N ILE A 203 -35.32 9.94 10.40
CA ILE A 203 -34.94 8.64 10.97
C ILE A 203 -36.00 7.56 10.70
N LYS A 204 -37.30 7.88 10.66
CA LYS A 204 -38.35 6.90 10.34
C LYS A 204 -38.20 6.41 8.90
N GLN A 205 -37.84 7.31 7.97
CA GLN A 205 -37.52 6.96 6.59
C GLN A 205 -36.31 6.01 6.52
N LEU A 206 -35.24 6.29 7.26
CA LEU A 206 -34.06 5.43 7.32
C LEU A 206 -34.38 4.05 7.91
N VAL A 207 -35.18 3.98 8.98
CA VAL A 207 -35.63 2.70 9.56
C VAL A 207 -36.43 1.89 8.54
N ASN A 208 -37.37 2.51 7.82
CA ASN A 208 -38.13 1.82 6.78
C ASN A 208 -37.24 1.30 5.65
N ARG A 209 -36.20 2.06 5.28
CA ARG A 209 -35.19 1.61 4.32
C ARG A 209 -34.43 0.40 4.87
N LEU A 210 -33.88 0.47 6.07
CA LEU A 210 -33.13 -0.67 6.64
C LEU A 210 -33.98 -1.95 6.68
N LEU A 211 -35.26 -1.83 7.05
CA LEU A 211 -36.20 -2.94 7.02
C LEU A 211 -36.45 -3.52 5.61
N SER A 212 -36.39 -2.71 4.56
CA SER A 212 -36.57 -3.19 3.18
C SER A 212 -35.34 -3.91 2.62
N TYR A 213 -34.15 -3.62 3.14
CA TYR A 213 -32.89 -4.25 2.75
C TYR A 213 -32.51 -5.44 3.63
N SER A 214 -33.08 -5.54 4.83
CA SER A 214 -32.78 -6.62 5.77
C SER A 214 -33.24 -7.98 5.25
N THR A 215 -32.35 -8.96 5.33
CA THR A 215 -32.62 -10.38 5.09
C THR A 215 -33.28 -11.05 6.29
N ILE A 216 -33.33 -10.38 7.45
CA ILE A 216 -34.06 -10.80 8.64
C ILE A 216 -35.38 -10.02 8.72
N GLU A 217 -36.49 -10.77 8.76
CA GLU A 217 -37.82 -10.18 8.70
C GLU A 217 -38.12 -9.27 9.90
N ASN A 218 -38.48 -8.01 9.63
CA ASN A 218 -38.81 -6.98 10.62
C ASN A 218 -37.67 -6.54 11.54
N GLU A 219 -36.41 -6.74 11.16
CA GLU A 219 -35.26 -6.38 12.00
C GLU A 219 -34.22 -5.51 11.28
N PHE A 220 -33.52 -4.67 12.05
CA PHE A 220 -32.41 -3.84 11.57
C PHE A 220 -31.40 -3.56 12.70
N VAL A 221 -30.19 -3.13 12.36
CA VAL A 221 -29.20 -2.66 13.35
C VAL A 221 -29.41 -1.18 13.65
N PHE A 222 -29.35 -0.84 14.94
CA PHE A 222 -29.39 0.53 15.45
C PHE A 222 -28.08 0.84 16.18
N PRO A 223 -27.09 1.43 15.51
CA PRO A 223 -25.81 1.72 16.14
C PRO A 223 -25.94 2.87 17.14
N LEU A 224 -25.41 2.67 18.35
CA LEU A 224 -25.42 3.60 19.46
C LEU A 224 -24.00 4.18 19.66
N GLY A 225 -23.52 4.89 18.64
CA GLY A 225 -22.20 5.51 18.61
C GLY A 225 -22.08 6.48 17.43
N PHE A 226 -21.00 7.26 17.39
CA PHE A 226 -20.60 8.10 16.24
C PHE A 226 -19.13 8.50 16.39
N ASP A 227 -18.61 9.29 15.44
CA ASP A 227 -17.23 9.80 15.44
C ASP A 227 -16.88 10.44 16.78
N GLN A 228 -15.83 9.92 17.43
CA GLN A 228 -15.24 10.44 18.66
C GLN A 228 -16.22 10.57 19.85
N ASN A 229 -17.41 9.93 19.75
CA ASN A 229 -18.41 10.05 20.80
C ASN A 229 -17.99 9.28 22.06
N PRO A 230 -18.18 9.85 23.26
CA PRO A 230 -18.07 9.10 24.50
C PRO A 230 -19.19 8.06 24.58
N MET A 231 -19.04 7.09 25.49
CA MET A 231 -20.11 6.13 25.76
C MET A 231 -21.40 6.86 26.19
N ILE A 232 -22.55 6.25 25.90
CA ILE A 232 -23.85 6.74 26.34
C ILE A 232 -24.09 6.17 27.74
N HIS A 233 -24.10 7.03 28.75
CA HIS A 233 -24.45 6.61 30.11
C HIS A 233 -25.87 6.05 30.18
N ASN A 234 -26.05 5.03 31.02
CA ASN A 234 -27.34 4.38 31.31
C ASN A 234 -28.08 3.95 30.03
N VAL A 235 -27.35 3.33 29.10
CA VAL A 235 -27.91 2.91 27.80
C VAL A 235 -29.13 1.98 27.97
N SER A 236 -29.08 1.05 28.93
CA SER A 236 -30.17 0.12 29.22
C SER A 236 -31.42 0.84 29.72
N GLU A 237 -31.29 1.86 30.59
CA GLU A 237 -32.41 2.68 31.05
C GLU A 237 -33.04 3.47 29.90
N LYS A 238 -32.23 3.95 28.94
CA LYS A 238 -32.73 4.63 27.73
C LYS A 238 -33.46 3.68 26.80
N ILE A 239 -32.95 2.46 26.63
CA ILE A 239 -33.64 1.38 25.89
C ILE A 239 -35.01 1.11 26.52
N ASP A 240 -35.06 0.94 27.85
CA ASP A 240 -36.30 0.72 28.59
C ASP A 240 -37.27 1.91 28.43
N TYR A 241 -36.77 3.14 28.49
CA TYR A 241 -37.58 4.33 28.24
C TYR A 241 -38.27 4.27 26.87
N TYR A 242 -37.54 3.96 25.80
CA TYR A 242 -38.12 3.89 24.45
C TYR A 242 -39.04 2.68 24.24
N ASN A 243 -38.72 1.54 24.86
CA ASN A 243 -39.58 0.36 24.84
C ASN A 243 -40.89 0.57 25.61
N ASN A 244 -40.89 1.38 26.67
CA ASN A 244 -42.09 1.73 27.43
C ASN A 244 -42.93 2.85 26.79
N LYS A 245 -42.31 3.71 25.97
CA LYS A 245 -42.99 4.84 25.30
C LYS A 245 -43.84 4.41 24.10
N GLN A 246 -43.54 3.28 23.47
CA GLN A 246 -44.21 2.83 22.26
C GLN A 246 -44.11 1.31 22.08
N ASN A 247 -45.00 0.72 21.26
CA ASN A 247 -45.07 -0.73 21.03
C ASN A 247 -44.70 -1.16 19.60
N ALA A 248 -44.27 -0.23 18.75
CA ALA A 248 -43.97 -0.47 17.33
C ALA A 248 -42.58 -1.09 17.08
N ILE A 249 -41.57 -0.68 17.87
CA ILE A 249 -40.18 -1.12 17.77
C ILE A 249 -39.71 -1.62 19.14
N GLU A 250 -39.07 -2.77 19.17
CA GLU A 250 -38.33 -3.29 20.32
C GLU A 250 -36.85 -2.96 20.16
N PHE A 251 -36.30 -2.16 21.06
CA PHE A 251 -34.85 -1.93 21.14
C PHE A 251 -34.25 -3.01 22.03
N VAL A 252 -33.27 -3.74 21.49
CA VAL A 252 -32.61 -4.86 22.17
C VAL A 252 -31.11 -4.67 22.04
N GLU A 253 -30.40 -4.61 23.17
CA GLU A 253 -28.94 -4.58 23.19
C GLU A 253 -28.37 -5.94 22.76
N ILE A 254 -27.40 -5.92 21.85
CA ILE A 254 -26.82 -7.11 21.24
C ILE A 254 -25.38 -6.86 20.78
N THR A 255 -24.56 -7.91 20.66
CA THR A 255 -23.22 -7.79 20.06
C THR A 255 -23.24 -8.03 18.56
N TRP A 256 -22.19 -7.62 17.84
CA TRP A 256 -22.03 -7.98 16.42
C TRP A 256 -22.04 -9.50 16.21
N LYS A 257 -21.38 -10.26 17.09
CA LYS A 257 -21.33 -11.72 17.03
C LYS A 257 -22.74 -12.32 17.08
N ASP A 258 -23.53 -11.92 18.07
CA ASP A 258 -24.90 -12.41 18.22
C ASP A 258 -25.77 -12.05 17.00
N PHE A 259 -25.59 -10.85 16.43
CA PHE A 259 -26.30 -10.43 15.24
C PHE A 259 -25.93 -11.26 14.01
N PHE A 260 -24.64 -11.54 13.77
CA PHE A 260 -24.22 -12.42 12.68
C PHE A 260 -24.68 -13.87 12.87
N GLU A 261 -24.71 -14.39 14.09
CA GLU A 261 -25.34 -15.69 14.37
C GLU A 261 -26.84 -15.69 14.02
N LYS A 262 -27.53 -14.57 14.27
CA LYS A 262 -28.95 -14.39 13.90
C LYS A 262 -29.15 -14.38 12.39
N ILE A 263 -28.28 -13.68 11.65
CA ILE A 263 -28.29 -13.68 10.17
C ILE A 263 -28.12 -15.11 9.65
N ARG A 264 -27.12 -15.86 10.14
CA ARG A 264 -26.89 -17.25 9.73
C ARG A 264 -28.11 -18.16 10.00
N LYS A 265 -28.85 -17.95 11.09
CA LYS A 265 -30.01 -18.78 11.47
C LYS A 265 -31.31 -18.38 10.76
N HIS A 266 -31.51 -17.11 10.47
CA HIS A 266 -32.82 -16.56 10.08
C HIS A 266 -32.82 -15.74 8.80
N GLY A 267 -31.65 -15.37 8.28
CA GLY A 267 -31.50 -14.61 7.05
C GLY A 267 -32.05 -15.37 5.85
N LYS A 268 -32.86 -14.69 5.03
CA LYS A 268 -33.48 -15.25 3.82
C LYS A 268 -32.96 -14.51 2.59
N GLY A 269 -32.65 -15.26 1.52
CA GLY A 269 -32.27 -14.66 0.24
C GLY A 269 -30.93 -13.92 0.25
N ILE A 270 -29.99 -14.29 1.12
CA ILE A 270 -28.65 -13.72 1.18
C ILE A 270 -27.95 -13.93 -0.16
N LYS A 271 -27.65 -12.83 -0.86
CA LYS A 271 -27.01 -12.84 -2.19
C LYS A 271 -25.50 -12.94 -2.07
N THR A 272 -24.82 -13.23 -3.17
CA THR A 272 -23.35 -13.28 -3.23
C THR A 272 -22.81 -12.25 -4.22
N HIS A 273 -21.85 -11.44 -3.77
CA HIS A 273 -21.12 -10.43 -4.54
C HIS A 273 -19.70 -10.92 -4.83
N ARG A 274 -19.20 -10.69 -6.06
CA ARG A 274 -17.89 -11.17 -6.56
C ARG A 274 -17.04 -10.05 -7.16
N HIS A 275 -17.13 -8.87 -6.58
CA HIS A 275 -16.36 -7.71 -7.03
C HIS A 275 -15.95 -6.88 -5.81
N GLU A 276 -15.15 -5.86 -6.04
CA GLU A 276 -14.88 -4.83 -5.04
C GLU A 276 -16.16 -4.08 -4.66
N LEU A 277 -16.17 -3.49 -3.47
CA LEU A 277 -17.26 -2.67 -2.97
C LEU A 277 -16.84 -1.20 -3.10
N ILE A 278 -17.25 -0.57 -4.20
CA ILE A 278 -16.78 0.78 -4.61
C ILE A 278 -17.92 1.69 -5.06
N SER A 279 -19.16 1.29 -4.80
CA SER A 279 -20.33 2.09 -5.14
C SER A 279 -20.42 3.33 -4.26
N THR A 280 -20.66 4.47 -4.90
CA THR A 280 -20.84 5.78 -4.27
C THR A 280 -22.32 6.13 -4.05
N GLN A 281 -23.24 5.17 -4.24
CA GLN A 281 -24.67 5.49 -4.27
C GLN A 281 -25.23 5.82 -2.90
N TYR A 282 -24.84 5.08 -1.86
CA TYR A 282 -25.41 5.28 -0.53
C TYR A 282 -24.50 6.10 0.38
N HIS A 283 -23.19 6.02 0.17
CA HIS A 283 -22.16 6.78 0.88
C HIS A 283 -21.05 7.15 -0.08
N ARG A 284 -20.32 8.23 0.23
CA ARG A 284 -19.15 8.66 -0.54
C ARG A 284 -18.04 7.61 -0.39
N VAL A 285 -17.32 7.34 -1.48
CA VAL A 285 -16.15 6.43 -1.49
C VAL A 285 -14.89 7.19 -1.91
N HIS A 286 -15.02 8.43 -2.37
CA HIS A 286 -13.90 9.29 -2.72
C HIS A 286 -12.99 8.68 -3.79
N ARG A 287 -13.55 8.47 -4.99
CA ARG A 287 -12.97 7.70 -6.11
C ARG A 287 -11.62 8.23 -6.63
N SER A 288 -11.16 9.37 -6.15
CA SER A 288 -9.90 10.01 -6.52
C SER A 288 -9.04 10.43 -5.32
N ILE A 289 -9.32 9.88 -4.14
CA ILE A 289 -8.55 10.15 -2.93
C ILE A 289 -7.11 9.61 -3.02
N TYR A 290 -6.89 8.62 -3.88
CA TYR A 290 -5.61 7.94 -4.04
C TYR A 290 -4.49 8.86 -4.52
N SER A 291 -4.80 10.00 -5.14
CA SER A 291 -3.82 11.01 -5.58
C SER A 291 -3.61 12.16 -4.59
N ALA A 292 -4.36 12.23 -3.50
CA ALA A 292 -4.14 13.21 -2.45
C ALA A 292 -2.79 12.97 -1.75
N ARG A 293 -1.94 14.01 -1.68
CA ARG A 293 -0.55 13.92 -1.16
C ARG A 293 0.17 12.67 -1.69
N ALA A 294 0.21 12.56 -3.02
CA ALA A 294 0.84 11.44 -3.71
C ALA A 294 2.31 11.22 -3.29
N ASP A 295 3.00 12.27 -2.82
CA ASP A 295 4.33 12.23 -2.22
C ASP A 295 4.40 11.35 -0.96
N VAL A 296 3.41 11.48 -0.06
CA VAL A 296 3.33 10.70 1.18
C VAL A 296 2.92 9.26 0.88
N LYS A 297 1.94 9.05 -0.01
CA LYS A 297 1.51 7.71 -0.42
C LYS A 297 2.63 6.93 -1.14
N ALA A 298 3.45 7.61 -1.94
CA ALA A 298 4.65 7.01 -2.54
C ALA A 298 5.71 6.62 -1.49
N LEU A 299 5.83 7.40 -0.41
CA LEU A 299 6.71 7.08 0.70
C LEU A 299 6.23 5.85 1.49
N GLN A 300 4.92 5.74 1.73
CA GLN A 300 4.31 4.57 2.35
C GLN A 300 4.55 3.31 1.51
N ASP A 301 4.27 3.38 0.20
CA ASP A 301 4.55 2.30 -0.75
C ASP A 301 6.00 1.83 -0.71
N LYS A 302 6.95 2.78 -0.70
CA LYS A 302 8.37 2.46 -0.60
C LYS A 302 8.69 1.70 0.69
N CYS A 303 8.12 2.11 1.82
CA CYS A 303 8.31 1.44 3.10
C CYS A 303 7.78 0.00 3.06
N GLU A 304 6.55 -0.19 2.56
CA GLU A 304 5.92 -1.51 2.40
C GLU A 304 6.75 -2.44 1.52
N ARG A 305 7.19 -1.97 0.35
CA ARG A 305 7.99 -2.80 -0.58
C ARG A 305 9.32 -3.24 0.04
N ILE A 306 10.01 -2.36 0.77
CA ILE A 306 11.26 -2.72 1.43
C ILE A 306 11.00 -3.71 2.57
N LEU A 307 9.95 -3.53 3.38
CA LEU A 307 9.59 -4.50 4.41
C LEU A 307 9.31 -5.89 3.80
N THR A 308 8.44 -5.93 2.79
CA THR A 308 7.93 -7.16 2.19
C THR A 308 8.95 -7.92 1.37
N TYR A 309 9.66 -7.24 0.46
CA TYR A 309 10.51 -7.88 -0.55
C TYR A 309 12.01 -7.79 -0.27
N GLU A 310 12.43 -7.01 0.73
CA GLU A 310 13.86 -6.82 1.05
C GLU A 310 14.20 -7.24 2.49
N LEU A 311 13.66 -6.55 3.50
CA LEU A 311 14.09 -6.71 4.89
C LEU A 311 13.65 -8.05 5.48
N GLN A 312 12.37 -8.42 5.40
CA GLN A 312 11.89 -9.68 5.98
C GLN A 312 12.56 -10.92 5.36
N PRO A 313 12.69 -11.04 4.02
CA PRO A 313 13.41 -12.17 3.43
C PRO A 313 14.90 -12.19 3.81
N MET A 314 15.55 -11.01 3.87
CA MET A 314 16.95 -10.92 4.30
C MET A 314 17.12 -11.32 5.77
N MET A 315 16.20 -10.92 6.65
CA MET A 315 16.24 -11.36 8.06
C MET A 315 16.06 -12.87 8.17
N THR A 316 15.16 -13.47 7.40
CA THR A 316 14.97 -14.94 7.33
C THR A 316 16.25 -15.65 6.88
N LEU A 317 16.88 -15.14 5.80
CA LEU A 317 18.17 -15.61 5.30
C LEU A 317 19.24 -15.61 6.40
N LEU A 318 19.38 -14.50 7.14
CA LEU A 318 20.41 -14.34 8.16
C LEU A 318 20.10 -15.11 9.46
N ASP A 319 18.84 -15.30 9.81
CA ASP A 319 18.43 -16.15 10.93
C ASP A 319 18.82 -17.60 10.71
N SER A 320 18.77 -18.09 9.47
CA SER A 320 19.21 -19.45 9.15
C SER A 320 20.72 -19.65 9.44
N LEU A 321 21.51 -18.57 9.38
CA LEU A 321 22.94 -18.54 9.73
C LEU A 321 23.20 -18.21 11.22
N GLY A 322 22.13 -17.98 11.98
CA GLY A 322 22.16 -17.72 13.43
C GLY A 322 22.17 -16.26 13.83
N ILE A 323 22.03 -15.31 12.90
CA ILE A 323 21.82 -13.90 13.22
C ILE A 323 20.32 -13.70 13.51
N GLU A 324 19.99 -13.40 14.76
CA GLU A 324 18.61 -13.35 15.26
C GLU A 324 17.66 -12.51 14.38
N TYR A 325 16.52 -13.12 14.02
CA TYR A 325 15.37 -12.40 13.47
C TYR A 325 14.70 -11.57 14.58
N SER A 326 14.99 -10.27 14.63
CA SER A 326 14.39 -9.39 15.64
C SER A 326 12.92 -9.04 15.30
N HIS A 327 11.97 -9.85 15.80
CA HIS A 327 10.53 -9.56 15.70
C HIS A 327 10.17 -8.19 16.27
N GLY A 328 10.75 -7.77 17.41
CA GLY A 328 10.41 -6.48 18.03
C GLY A 328 10.72 -5.26 17.16
N LEU A 329 11.90 -5.21 16.54
CA LEU A 329 12.26 -4.13 15.60
C LEU A 329 11.37 -4.13 14.34
N LEU A 330 11.01 -5.32 13.85
CA LEU A 330 10.16 -5.47 12.68
C LEU A 330 8.71 -5.05 12.98
N ASP A 331 8.14 -5.55 14.08
CA ASP A 331 6.81 -5.20 14.55
C ASP A 331 6.72 -3.68 14.78
N LYS A 332 7.75 -3.06 15.38
CA LYS A 332 7.76 -1.60 15.57
C LYS A 332 7.72 -0.83 14.23
N ALA A 333 8.45 -1.30 13.22
CA ALA A 333 8.42 -0.67 11.89
C ALA A 333 7.05 -0.82 11.22
N TRP A 334 6.45 -2.01 11.29
CA TRP A 334 5.10 -2.27 10.78
C TRP A 334 4.03 -1.46 11.50
N GLU A 335 4.01 -1.47 12.84
CA GLU A 335 3.07 -0.68 13.65
C GLU A 335 3.16 0.80 13.30
N THR A 336 4.38 1.35 13.20
CA THR A 336 4.57 2.78 12.85
C THR A 336 4.01 3.09 11.46
N LEU A 337 4.17 2.19 10.49
CA LEU A 337 3.65 2.37 9.14
C LEU A 337 2.13 2.22 9.08
N ILE A 338 1.56 1.19 9.72
CA ILE A 338 0.12 0.87 9.72
C ILE A 338 -0.69 2.01 10.34
N LEU A 339 -0.16 2.69 11.35
CA LEU A 339 -0.78 3.88 11.94
C LEU A 339 -0.84 5.09 10.98
N CYS A 340 -0.05 5.08 9.90
CA CYS A 340 -0.10 6.09 8.83
C CYS A 340 -0.98 5.66 7.64
N GLN A 341 -1.40 4.40 7.60
CA GLN A 341 -2.17 3.79 6.50
C GLN A 341 -3.65 3.62 6.86
N THR A 342 -4.20 4.58 7.59
CA THR A 342 -5.62 4.61 7.89
C THR A 342 -6.40 5.15 6.69
N HIS A 343 -7.73 5.06 6.72
CA HIS A 343 -8.59 5.76 5.73
C HIS A 343 -8.35 7.29 5.66
N SER A 344 -7.57 7.83 6.60
CA SER A 344 -7.06 9.21 6.68
C SER A 344 -5.61 9.37 6.16
N SER A 345 -5.14 8.47 5.28
CA SER A 345 -3.79 8.35 4.70
C SER A 345 -3.33 9.57 3.87
N ALA A 346 -3.02 10.67 4.57
CA ALA A 346 -2.50 11.92 4.02
C ALA A 346 -3.49 12.72 3.13
N ASN A 347 -4.74 12.85 3.59
CA ASN A 347 -5.81 13.62 2.94
C ASN A 347 -6.46 14.64 3.89
N LEU A 348 -5.70 15.13 4.88
CA LEU A 348 -6.22 15.92 6.00
C LEU A 348 -5.62 17.34 6.03
N THR A 349 -5.61 17.97 7.21
CA THR A 349 -4.98 19.28 7.45
C THR A 349 -3.45 19.21 7.29
N GLU A 350 -2.78 20.35 7.20
CA GLU A 350 -1.31 20.39 7.07
C GLU A 350 -0.61 19.73 8.25
N GLU A 351 -0.98 20.10 9.47
CA GLU A 351 -0.37 19.55 10.69
C GLU A 351 -0.48 18.03 10.75
N THR A 352 -1.66 17.48 10.42
CA THR A 352 -1.89 16.04 10.39
C THR A 352 -1.13 15.37 9.24
N ASN A 353 -1.14 15.94 8.03
CA ASN A 353 -0.39 15.35 6.92
C ASN A 353 1.13 15.37 7.18
N ASP A 354 1.64 16.42 7.81
CA ASP A 354 3.05 16.54 8.20
C ASP A 354 3.41 15.51 9.29
N TYR A 355 2.49 15.25 10.23
CA TYR A 355 2.62 14.16 11.20
C TYR A 355 2.71 12.81 10.49
N ILE A 356 1.78 12.50 9.59
CA ILE A 356 1.75 11.24 8.83
C ILE A 356 3.02 11.07 8.00
N GLU A 357 3.45 12.12 7.31
CA GLU A 357 4.70 12.11 6.52
C GLU A 357 5.91 11.84 7.41
N ARG A 358 6.01 12.50 8.57
CA ARG A 358 7.11 12.30 9.52
C ARG A 358 7.12 10.88 10.09
N GLU A 359 5.98 10.35 10.52
CA GLU A 359 5.91 8.99 11.06
C GLU A 359 6.16 7.93 9.97
N THR A 360 5.70 8.16 8.75
CA THR A 360 6.08 7.31 7.60
C THR A 360 7.60 7.33 7.36
N LYS A 361 8.25 8.51 7.47
CA LYS A 361 9.73 8.61 7.41
C LYS A 361 10.38 7.87 8.58
N ASN A 362 9.81 7.92 9.78
CA ASN A 362 10.32 7.18 10.94
C ASN A 362 10.25 5.66 10.70
N ALA A 363 9.13 5.15 10.18
CA ALA A 363 9.00 3.75 9.78
C ALA A 363 10.07 3.38 8.74
N LEU A 364 10.22 4.17 7.67
CA LEU A 364 11.25 3.93 6.65
C LEU A 364 12.67 3.97 7.25
N ASN A 365 12.94 4.86 8.20
CA ASN A 365 14.23 4.96 8.87
C ASN A 365 14.50 3.72 9.75
N PHE A 366 13.50 3.16 10.44
CA PHE A 366 13.66 1.88 11.14
C PHE A 366 14.04 0.78 10.16
N VAL A 367 13.31 0.67 9.05
CA VAL A 367 13.52 -0.35 8.02
C VAL A 367 14.91 -0.25 7.41
N LEU A 368 15.32 0.95 6.97
CA LEU A 368 16.64 1.17 6.37
C LEU A 368 17.77 0.98 7.38
N SER A 369 17.60 1.45 8.62
CA SER A 369 18.60 1.26 9.67
C SER A 369 18.80 -0.21 9.99
N HIS A 370 17.71 -0.98 10.07
CA HIS A 370 17.77 -2.42 10.30
C HIS A 370 18.45 -3.13 9.11
N LYS A 371 18.05 -2.81 7.88
CA LYS A 371 18.65 -3.36 6.66
C LYS A 371 20.16 -3.13 6.61
N TYR A 372 20.60 -1.88 6.78
CA TYR A 372 22.03 -1.56 6.72
C TYR A 372 22.82 -2.04 7.94
N TYR A 373 22.20 -2.13 9.13
CA TYR A 373 22.82 -2.76 10.29
C TYR A 373 23.17 -4.22 10.01
N LEU A 374 22.23 -4.97 9.43
CA LEU A 374 22.43 -6.38 9.09
C LEU A 374 23.52 -6.54 8.02
N LEU A 375 23.50 -5.74 6.95
CA LEU A 375 24.54 -5.76 5.91
C LEU A 375 25.94 -5.42 6.46
N LYS A 376 26.01 -4.43 7.37
CA LYS A 376 27.24 -4.10 8.08
C LYS A 376 27.70 -5.25 8.97
N LEU A 377 26.80 -5.83 9.76
CA LEU A 377 27.10 -6.97 10.62
C LEU A 377 27.63 -8.14 9.79
N MET A 378 27.00 -8.45 8.66
CA MET A 378 27.49 -9.45 7.71
C MET A 378 28.93 -9.14 7.31
N SER A 379 29.21 -7.92 6.85
CA SER A 379 30.54 -7.52 6.36
C SER A 379 31.65 -7.67 7.41
N LEU A 380 31.32 -7.47 8.70
CA LEU A 380 32.25 -7.64 9.82
C LEU A 380 32.45 -9.12 10.19
N SER A 381 31.49 -9.96 9.83
CA SER A 381 31.41 -11.36 10.26
C SER A 381 31.92 -12.34 9.19
N LEU A 382 32.27 -11.87 8.00
CA LEU A 382 32.81 -12.71 6.94
C LEU A 382 34.12 -13.42 7.33
N ASP A 383 34.30 -14.62 6.79
CA ASP A 383 35.56 -15.36 6.88
C ASP A 383 36.61 -14.83 5.89
N MET A 384 37.37 -13.82 6.33
CA MET A 384 38.39 -13.18 5.50
C MET A 384 39.73 -13.94 5.47
N GLU A 385 39.84 -15.14 6.06
CA GLU A 385 41.11 -15.88 6.09
C GLU A 385 41.60 -16.18 4.67
N GLY A 386 42.84 -15.76 4.35
CA GLY A 386 43.44 -15.94 3.03
C GLY A 386 42.83 -15.08 1.89
N LYS A 387 41.99 -14.09 2.19
CA LYS A 387 41.38 -13.19 1.20
C LYS A 387 41.97 -11.77 1.26
N SER A 388 42.14 -11.13 0.11
CA SER A 388 42.55 -9.70 -0.01
C SER A 388 41.42 -8.85 -0.60
N GLY A 389 41.37 -7.58 -0.20
CA GLY A 389 40.36 -6.61 -0.65
C GLY A 389 39.22 -6.39 0.36
N GLN A 390 38.34 -5.44 0.05
CA GLN A 390 37.17 -5.11 0.85
C GLN A 390 35.94 -5.89 0.36
N PRO A 391 35.10 -6.44 1.26
CA PRO A 391 33.90 -7.16 0.86
C PRO A 391 32.82 -6.20 0.33
N LEU A 392 32.19 -6.60 -0.76
CA LEU A 392 30.98 -6.04 -1.34
C LEU A 392 29.92 -7.15 -1.37
N ILE A 393 28.94 -7.06 -0.48
CA ILE A 393 27.88 -8.04 -0.32
C ILE A 393 26.75 -7.70 -1.28
N VAL A 394 26.25 -8.69 -2.01
CA VAL A 394 25.01 -8.62 -2.80
C VAL A 394 24.03 -9.64 -2.25
N VAL A 395 22.80 -9.21 -1.94
CA VAL A 395 21.75 -10.09 -1.40
C VAL A 395 20.60 -10.21 -2.41
N ASN A 396 20.23 -11.45 -2.71
CA ASN A 396 19.01 -11.79 -3.42
C ASN A 396 17.93 -12.21 -2.42
N THR A 397 16.84 -11.46 -2.39
CA THR A 397 15.72 -11.68 -1.48
C THR A 397 14.53 -12.38 -2.14
N LEU A 398 14.66 -12.74 -3.42
CA LEU A 398 13.64 -13.46 -4.16
C LEU A 398 14.04 -14.94 -4.28
N PRO A 399 13.08 -15.87 -4.18
CA PRO A 399 13.39 -17.29 -4.01
C PRO A 399 13.64 -18.02 -5.33
N TYR A 400 14.11 -17.35 -6.38
CA TYR A 400 14.36 -17.99 -7.68
C TYR A 400 15.73 -17.62 -8.24
N LEU A 401 16.27 -18.51 -9.09
CA LEU A 401 17.53 -18.29 -9.79
C LEU A 401 17.43 -17.08 -10.71
N ARG A 402 18.33 -16.11 -10.54
CA ARG A 402 18.38 -14.93 -11.41
C ARG A 402 19.77 -14.32 -11.51
N ASP A 403 19.95 -13.56 -12.58
CA ASP A 403 20.97 -12.53 -12.67
C ASP A 403 20.35 -11.18 -12.29
N GLU A 404 21.12 -10.30 -11.66
CA GLU A 404 20.67 -8.95 -11.32
C GLU A 404 21.71 -7.91 -11.77
N ILE A 405 21.25 -6.83 -12.40
CA ILE A 405 22.11 -5.69 -12.69
C ILE A 405 22.14 -4.80 -11.44
N VAL A 406 23.29 -4.73 -10.80
CA VAL A 406 23.48 -4.03 -9.53
C VAL A 406 24.11 -2.67 -9.77
N ARG A 407 23.49 -1.62 -9.25
CA ARG A 407 24.11 -0.29 -9.12
C ARG A 407 24.76 -0.17 -7.75
N ALA A 408 26.07 0.06 -7.70
CA ALA A 408 26.81 0.19 -6.44
C ALA A 408 27.65 1.47 -6.40
N LYS A 409 27.82 2.02 -5.19
CA LYS A 409 28.84 3.02 -4.88
C LYS A 409 30.05 2.30 -4.30
N ILE A 410 31.19 2.40 -4.96
CA ILE A 410 32.45 1.77 -4.53
C ILE A 410 33.40 2.82 -4.00
N PHE A 411 33.99 2.54 -2.84
CA PHE A 411 34.89 3.43 -2.12
C PHE A 411 36.28 2.79 -2.03
N THR A 412 37.29 3.51 -2.51
CA THR A 412 38.68 3.01 -2.62
C THR A 412 39.68 4.14 -2.38
N LYS A 413 40.93 3.81 -2.02
CA LYS A 413 42.01 4.82 -1.94
C LYS A 413 42.45 5.29 -3.33
N ASN A 414 42.47 4.36 -4.28
CA ASN A 414 42.87 4.56 -5.67
C ASN A 414 41.65 4.67 -6.58
N GLU A 415 41.77 5.39 -7.68
CA GLU A 415 40.69 5.56 -8.67
C GLU A 415 40.30 4.24 -9.37
N LYS A 416 41.24 3.31 -9.46
CA LYS A 416 41.10 2.04 -10.17
C LYS A 416 41.11 0.89 -9.18
N PHE A 417 40.23 -0.09 -9.40
CA PHE A 417 40.07 -1.27 -8.57
C PHE A 417 39.57 -2.46 -9.39
N SER A 418 39.80 -3.67 -8.89
CA SER A 418 39.19 -4.89 -9.38
C SER A 418 38.00 -5.26 -8.52
N LEU A 419 36.93 -5.69 -9.18
CA LEU A 419 35.81 -6.38 -8.57
C LEU A 419 35.99 -7.86 -8.88
N ARG A 420 36.04 -8.72 -7.86
CA ARG A 420 36.30 -10.16 -8.01
C ARG A 420 35.27 -11.02 -7.30
N ILE A 421 34.94 -12.16 -7.87
CA ILE A 421 34.15 -13.21 -7.22
C ILE A 421 34.75 -14.57 -7.57
N ASP A 422 34.86 -15.46 -6.59
CA ASP A 422 35.42 -16.81 -6.76
C ASP A 422 36.80 -16.85 -7.45
N GLY A 423 37.62 -15.81 -7.26
CA GLY A 423 38.95 -15.68 -7.88
C GLY A 423 38.97 -15.15 -9.32
N HIS A 424 37.80 -14.81 -9.87
CA HIS A 424 37.65 -14.26 -11.21
C HIS A 424 37.33 -12.77 -11.19
N ASP A 425 37.86 -12.02 -12.16
CA ASP A 425 37.55 -10.60 -12.35
C ASP A 425 36.12 -10.44 -12.91
N VAL A 426 35.37 -9.47 -12.39
CA VAL A 426 34.01 -9.10 -12.80
C VAL A 426 34.06 -7.77 -13.55
N ASP A 427 33.49 -7.78 -14.75
CA ASP A 427 33.37 -6.58 -15.56
C ASP A 427 32.36 -5.60 -14.96
N TYR A 428 32.68 -4.31 -15.01
CA TYR A 428 31.78 -3.26 -14.54
C TYR A 428 31.77 -2.04 -15.47
N ILE A 429 30.72 -1.24 -15.36
CA ILE A 429 30.56 0.03 -16.07
C ILE A 429 30.68 1.17 -15.07
N VAL A 430 31.61 2.09 -15.31
CA VAL A 430 31.75 3.31 -14.52
C VAL A 430 30.76 4.36 -15.02
N ILE A 431 29.90 4.83 -14.12
CA ILE A 431 28.98 5.94 -14.34
C ILE A 431 29.70 7.26 -14.10
N ARG A 432 30.38 7.36 -12.95
CA ARG A 432 31.26 8.48 -12.56
C ARG A 432 32.24 8.05 -11.48
N SER A 433 33.36 8.75 -11.38
CA SER A 433 34.33 8.61 -10.30
C SER A 433 34.72 9.99 -9.80
N GLU A 434 34.59 10.23 -8.49
CA GLU A 434 34.88 11.51 -7.85
C GLU A 434 35.89 11.32 -6.72
N LYS A 435 36.94 12.16 -6.71
CA LYS A 435 37.91 12.20 -5.62
C LYS A 435 37.35 13.04 -4.46
N LYS A 436 37.25 12.43 -3.28
CA LYS A 436 36.73 13.03 -2.04
C LYS A 436 37.80 13.00 -0.94
N ASN A 437 37.53 13.72 0.15
CA ASN A 437 38.41 13.79 1.32
C ASN A 437 37.57 13.66 2.61
N ASN A 438 37.90 12.70 3.46
CA ASN A 438 37.18 12.45 4.72
C ASN A 438 37.86 13.06 5.95
N ASP A 439 38.75 14.04 5.78
CA ASP A 439 39.31 14.79 6.90
C ASP A 439 38.29 15.81 7.44
N VAL A 440 38.53 16.27 8.66
CA VAL A 440 37.70 17.31 9.26
C VAL A 440 37.83 18.60 8.46
N LEU A 441 36.70 19.18 8.07
CA LEU A 441 36.67 20.48 7.41
C LEU A 441 37.42 21.52 8.27
N ARG A 442 38.36 22.25 7.64
CA ARG A 442 39.18 23.28 8.29
C ARG A 442 38.92 24.62 7.64
N LYS A 443 38.89 25.68 8.45
CA LYS A 443 38.83 27.08 7.97
C LYS A 443 39.99 27.42 7.03
N ASP A 444 41.16 26.83 7.28
CA ASP A 444 42.29 26.87 6.36
C ASP A 444 42.35 25.56 5.57
N PRO A 445 42.01 25.56 4.26
CA PRO A 445 42.00 24.36 3.44
C PRO A 445 43.38 23.66 3.36
N LYS A 446 44.48 24.38 3.60
CA LYS A 446 45.82 23.79 3.61
C LYS A 446 46.06 22.81 4.77
N LYS A 447 45.20 22.85 5.79
CA LYS A 447 45.23 21.93 6.94
C LYS A 447 44.42 20.65 6.71
N ILE A 448 43.75 20.51 5.56
CA ILE A 448 43.07 19.29 5.15
C ILE A 448 44.13 18.30 4.68
N ARG A 449 44.18 17.14 5.31
CA ARG A 449 45.17 16.09 5.06
C ARG A 449 44.92 15.36 3.74
N ALA A 450 45.91 15.35 2.85
CA ALA A 450 45.77 14.72 1.53
C ALA A 450 45.77 13.18 1.60
N GLU A 451 46.32 12.58 2.65
CA GLU A 451 46.29 11.13 2.91
C GLU A 451 44.88 10.61 3.27
N LYS A 452 43.95 11.53 3.54
CA LYS A 452 42.51 11.26 3.76
C LYS A 452 41.70 11.29 2.47
N ASN A 453 42.35 11.42 1.31
CA ASN A 453 41.70 11.33 0.02
C ASN A 453 41.27 9.89 -0.28
N TYR A 454 40.10 9.74 -0.90
CA TYR A 454 39.56 8.49 -1.42
C TYR A 454 38.76 8.78 -2.69
N TYR A 455 38.35 7.74 -3.40
CA TYR A 455 37.50 7.82 -4.57
C TYR A 455 36.13 7.23 -4.25
N GLU A 456 35.07 7.91 -4.69
CA GLU A 456 33.72 7.36 -4.77
C GLU A 456 33.43 7.11 -6.25
N THR A 457 33.22 5.84 -6.61
CA THR A 457 32.93 5.44 -7.98
C THR A 457 31.55 4.78 -8.05
N ASP A 458 30.62 5.40 -8.79
CA ASP A 458 29.31 4.83 -9.08
C ASP A 458 29.46 3.84 -10.25
N ILE A 459 29.11 2.57 -10.05
CA ILE A 459 29.21 1.53 -11.08
C ILE A 459 27.91 0.76 -11.31
N TYR A 460 27.80 0.14 -12.48
CA TYR A 460 26.93 -1.03 -12.71
C TYR A 460 27.78 -2.28 -12.89
N PHE A 461 27.36 -3.40 -12.33
CA PHE A 461 27.92 -4.72 -12.65
C PHE A 461 26.80 -5.76 -12.65
N ARG A 462 27.05 -6.92 -13.27
CA ARG A 462 26.10 -8.04 -13.23
C ARG A 462 26.44 -8.94 -12.05
N ALA A 463 25.50 -9.08 -11.12
CA ALA A 463 25.54 -10.14 -10.14
C ALA A 463 24.89 -11.39 -10.75
N SER A 464 25.72 -12.37 -11.13
CA SER A 464 25.25 -13.58 -11.81
C SER A 464 25.05 -14.75 -10.86
N ASN A 465 24.16 -15.66 -11.25
CA ASN A 465 23.90 -16.91 -10.54
C ASN A 465 23.54 -16.67 -9.06
N LEU A 466 22.52 -15.83 -8.83
CA LEU A 466 21.91 -15.67 -7.52
C LEU A 466 20.87 -16.78 -7.34
N GLU A 467 21.29 -17.88 -6.72
CA GLU A 467 20.49 -19.11 -6.57
C GLU A 467 19.46 -18.95 -5.46
N GLY A 468 18.27 -18.43 -5.81
CA GLY A 468 17.19 -18.24 -4.83
C GLY A 468 17.52 -17.23 -3.74
N LEU A 469 16.86 -17.37 -2.58
CA LEU A 469 17.05 -16.52 -1.41
C LEU A 469 18.47 -16.74 -0.87
N SER A 470 19.37 -15.83 -1.20
CA SER A 470 20.82 -16.05 -1.10
C SER A 470 21.59 -14.75 -0.98
N TYR A 471 22.88 -14.85 -0.65
CA TYR A 471 23.82 -13.76 -0.84
C TYR A 471 25.13 -14.25 -1.45
N ARG A 472 25.82 -13.34 -2.13
CA ARG A 472 27.17 -13.55 -2.65
C ARG A 472 28.06 -12.36 -2.31
N VAL A 473 29.32 -12.63 -2.02
CA VAL A 473 30.31 -11.62 -1.64
C VAL A 473 31.35 -11.47 -2.75
N TYR A 474 31.45 -10.25 -3.24
CA TYR A 474 32.49 -9.80 -4.15
C TYR A 474 33.62 -9.14 -3.35
N LEU A 475 34.83 -9.14 -3.88
CA LEU A 475 36.00 -8.49 -3.31
C LEU A 475 36.41 -7.30 -4.17
N VAL A 476 36.52 -6.13 -3.54
CA VAL A 476 37.08 -4.91 -4.14
C VAL A 476 38.56 -4.82 -3.77
N ASP A 477 39.44 -5.00 -4.75
CA ASP A 477 40.90 -4.97 -4.56
C ASP A 477 41.52 -3.83 -5.37
N GLU A 478 42.51 -3.13 -4.81
CA GLU A 478 43.10 -1.91 -5.39
C GLU A 478 44.46 -2.16 -6.06
N GLU A 479 44.94 -3.41 -6.17
CA GLU A 479 46.21 -3.74 -6.81
C GLU A 479 46.20 -3.56 -8.33
N LYS A 480 45.14 -4.03 -8.99
CA LYS A 480 44.93 -3.92 -10.44
C LYS A 480 43.44 -3.71 -10.74
N PRO A 481 43.08 -3.02 -11.83
CA PRO A 481 41.69 -2.92 -12.25
C PRO A 481 41.19 -4.21 -12.93
N SER A 482 39.92 -4.56 -12.67
CA SER A 482 39.18 -5.48 -13.55
C SER A 482 38.90 -4.79 -14.88
N PRO A 483 38.51 -5.52 -15.95
CA PRO A 483 38.02 -4.86 -17.15
C PRO A 483 36.81 -3.97 -16.81
N TYR A 484 36.84 -2.73 -17.30
CA TYR A 484 35.74 -1.81 -17.11
C TYR A 484 35.49 -0.99 -18.37
N SER A 485 34.25 -0.53 -18.52
CA SER A 485 33.86 0.42 -19.56
C SER A 485 33.26 1.67 -18.93
N LEU A 486 33.20 2.76 -19.69
CA LEU A 486 32.53 3.99 -19.27
C LEU A 486 31.12 4.01 -19.85
N MET A 487 30.17 4.64 -19.16
CA MET A 487 28.93 5.07 -19.81
C MET A 487 29.28 6.05 -20.93
N THR A 488 28.84 5.75 -22.16
CA THR A 488 29.16 6.57 -23.33
C THR A 488 27.92 7.28 -23.86
N PRO A 489 28.04 8.52 -24.36
CA PRO A 489 26.93 9.16 -25.06
C PRO A 489 26.56 8.37 -26.31
N SER A 490 25.27 8.02 -26.46
CA SER A 490 24.69 7.59 -27.72
C SER A 490 24.10 8.80 -28.45
N LYS A 491 23.98 8.72 -29.77
CA LYS A 491 23.54 9.85 -30.59
C LYS A 491 22.05 9.84 -30.94
N TYR A 492 21.38 8.68 -30.87
CA TYR A 492 20.08 8.53 -31.53
C TYR A 492 19.03 7.71 -30.78
N ALA A 493 19.43 6.65 -30.06
CA ALA A 493 18.48 5.72 -29.46
C ALA A 493 19.12 4.93 -28.31
N ILE A 494 18.28 4.32 -27.47
CA ILE A 494 18.66 3.22 -26.58
C ILE A 494 18.04 1.90 -27.06
N GLU A 495 18.76 0.79 -26.90
CA GLU A 495 18.30 -0.53 -27.36
C GLU A 495 18.70 -1.70 -26.46
N ASN A 496 17.79 -2.65 -26.27
CA ASN A 496 18.14 -4.00 -25.82
C ASN A 496 17.61 -5.04 -26.83
N GLU A 497 17.50 -6.30 -26.45
CA GLU A 497 16.96 -7.35 -27.31
C GLU A 497 15.44 -7.24 -27.53
N TYR A 498 14.73 -6.51 -26.67
CA TYR A 498 13.28 -6.33 -26.74
C TYR A 498 12.90 -5.06 -27.49
N TYR A 499 13.53 -3.93 -27.18
CA TYR A 499 13.07 -2.61 -27.64
C TYR A 499 14.18 -1.76 -28.25
N ARG A 500 13.78 -0.86 -29.14
CA ARG A 500 14.53 0.35 -29.53
C ARG A 500 13.70 1.58 -29.20
N ILE A 501 14.23 2.50 -28.39
CA ILE A 501 13.51 3.69 -27.91
C ILE A 501 14.26 4.96 -28.31
N TYR A 502 13.54 5.92 -28.89
CA TYR A 502 14.09 7.19 -29.34
C TYR A 502 13.03 8.29 -29.36
N GLN A 503 13.48 9.53 -29.40
CA GLN A 503 12.63 10.71 -29.54
C GLN A 503 12.50 11.04 -31.03
N THR A 504 11.31 11.43 -31.45
CA THR A 504 10.97 11.91 -32.80
C THR A 504 10.41 13.32 -32.73
N GLU A 505 10.10 13.92 -33.88
CA GLU A 505 9.36 15.19 -33.96
C GLU A 505 7.93 15.10 -33.40
N THR A 506 7.45 13.89 -33.11
CA THR A 506 6.08 13.64 -32.62
C THR A 506 6.04 13.22 -31.15
N GLY A 507 7.17 12.82 -30.56
CA GLY A 507 7.27 12.41 -29.16
C GLY A 507 8.22 11.22 -28.96
N ILE A 508 7.94 10.36 -27.97
CA ILE A 508 8.74 9.15 -27.73
C ILE A 508 8.18 7.97 -28.51
N SER A 509 9.04 7.28 -29.25
CA SER A 509 8.68 6.08 -30.01
C SER A 509 9.43 4.85 -29.49
N VAL A 510 8.72 3.71 -29.49
CA VAL A 510 9.22 2.39 -29.09
C VAL A 510 8.99 1.43 -30.24
N LEU A 511 10.08 0.87 -30.78
CA LEU A 511 10.02 -0.25 -31.71
C LEU A 511 10.18 -1.55 -30.93
N ASP A 512 9.14 -2.39 -30.91
CA ASP A 512 9.22 -3.75 -30.41
C ASP A 512 9.98 -4.61 -31.42
N LYS A 513 11.13 -5.15 -31.01
CA LYS A 513 12.03 -5.91 -31.88
C LYS A 513 11.55 -7.33 -32.13
N LYS A 514 10.65 -7.86 -31.29
CA LYS A 514 10.05 -9.19 -31.44
C LYS A 514 8.87 -9.12 -32.41
N THR A 515 7.93 -8.18 -32.22
CA THR A 515 6.74 -8.05 -33.08
C THR A 515 7.00 -7.22 -34.33
N LYS A 516 8.05 -6.39 -34.33
CA LYS A 516 8.37 -5.37 -35.35
C LYS A 516 7.37 -4.22 -35.39
N GLU A 517 6.52 -4.09 -34.37
CA GLU A 517 5.56 -3.00 -34.27
C GLU A 517 6.23 -1.73 -33.75
N LEU A 518 5.85 -0.60 -34.33
CA LEU A 518 6.29 0.73 -33.91
C LEU A 518 5.14 1.40 -33.16
N HIS A 519 5.36 1.67 -31.88
CA HIS A 519 4.47 2.45 -31.04
C HIS A 519 4.99 3.88 -31.00
N GLU A 520 4.21 4.83 -31.50
CA GLU A 520 4.55 6.26 -31.48
C GLU A 520 3.84 6.97 -30.33
N LYS A 521 4.47 8.02 -29.79
CA LYS A 521 3.93 8.83 -28.68
C LYS A 521 3.57 8.00 -27.44
N VAL A 522 4.39 6.99 -27.14
CA VAL A 522 4.08 5.96 -26.12
C VAL A 522 3.79 6.53 -24.74
N VAL A 523 4.34 7.70 -24.42
CA VAL A 523 4.11 8.41 -23.18
C VAL A 523 4.12 9.92 -23.43
N TYR A 524 3.19 10.63 -22.80
CA TYR A 524 3.14 12.09 -22.81
C TYR A 524 2.61 12.65 -21.48
N ILE A 525 2.86 13.94 -21.22
CA ILE A 525 2.40 14.64 -20.02
C ILE A 525 1.04 15.27 -20.32
N GLU A 526 0.07 15.10 -19.42
CA GLU A 526 -1.20 15.83 -19.43
C GLU A 526 -1.32 16.69 -18.16
N ASP A 527 -1.70 17.95 -18.34
CA ASP A 527 -2.08 18.89 -17.30
C ASP A 527 -3.56 19.29 -17.47
N SER A 528 -4.34 19.15 -16.39
CA SER A 528 -5.77 19.50 -16.33
C SER A 528 -6.08 20.30 -15.07
N GLY A 529 -7.14 21.11 -15.06
CA GLY A 529 -7.56 21.80 -13.83
C GLY A 529 -8.16 20.84 -12.80
N ASP A 530 -8.11 21.24 -11.53
CA ASP A 530 -8.74 20.56 -10.41
C ASP A 530 -9.41 21.57 -9.47
N GLU A 531 -10.74 21.62 -9.48
CA GLU A 531 -11.57 22.38 -8.53
C GLU A 531 -11.85 21.61 -7.24
N GLY A 532 -11.23 20.44 -7.09
CA GLY A 532 -11.42 19.52 -5.98
C GLY A 532 -10.75 19.92 -4.67
N ASP A 533 -10.84 19.02 -3.70
CA ASP A 533 -10.32 19.17 -2.34
C ASP A 533 -9.48 17.96 -1.94
N SER A 534 -9.15 17.79 -0.65
CA SER A 534 -8.37 16.65 -0.17
C SER A 534 -8.96 15.26 -0.45
N PHE A 535 -10.28 15.13 -0.65
CA PHE A 535 -10.95 13.86 -0.86
C PHE A 535 -11.09 13.53 -2.35
N ASP A 536 -11.49 14.52 -3.14
CA ASP A 536 -11.88 14.30 -4.52
C ASP A 536 -11.23 15.29 -5.48
N TYR A 537 -10.69 14.76 -6.57
CA TYR A 537 -10.54 15.48 -7.83
C TYR A 537 -11.92 15.93 -8.33
N SER A 538 -12.05 17.20 -8.71
CA SER A 538 -13.24 17.71 -9.38
C SER A 538 -12.85 18.46 -10.64
N TYR A 539 -13.40 18.06 -11.78
CA TYR A 539 -13.11 18.76 -13.04
C TYR A 539 -13.66 20.19 -13.01
N PRO A 540 -12.97 21.18 -13.60
CA PRO A 540 -13.51 22.52 -13.75
C PRO A 540 -14.71 22.58 -14.67
N SER A 541 -15.62 23.53 -14.43
CA SER A 541 -16.75 23.79 -15.34
C SER A 541 -16.29 24.21 -16.74
N GLU A 542 -15.18 24.94 -16.81
CA GLU A 542 -14.51 25.35 -18.06
C GLU A 542 -13.03 24.95 -17.97
N ASP A 543 -12.72 23.71 -18.35
CA ASP A 543 -11.36 23.20 -18.30
C ASP A 543 -10.60 23.41 -19.63
N TRP A 544 -9.28 23.52 -19.53
CA TRP A 544 -8.36 23.48 -20.66
C TRP A 544 -7.26 22.48 -20.35
N LYS A 545 -7.38 21.29 -20.94
CA LYS A 545 -6.35 20.25 -20.90
C LYS A 545 -5.21 20.58 -21.85
N ILE A 546 -3.99 20.43 -21.37
CA ILE A 546 -2.76 20.71 -22.11
C ILE A 546 -1.94 19.43 -22.13
N ASN A 547 -1.44 19.07 -23.31
CA ASN A 547 -0.58 17.91 -23.51
C ASN A 547 0.81 18.36 -23.95
N ASP A 548 1.85 17.71 -23.45
CA ASP A 548 3.23 17.79 -23.95
C ASP A 548 3.67 16.37 -24.33
N TYR A 549 3.88 16.12 -25.63
CA TYR A 549 4.26 14.80 -26.16
C TYR A 549 5.76 14.52 -26.03
N LEU A 550 6.47 15.37 -25.29
CA LEU A 550 7.92 15.28 -25.05
C LEU A 550 8.73 15.49 -26.32
N GLU A 551 8.15 16.05 -27.39
CA GLU A 551 8.79 16.25 -28.68
C GLU A 551 9.82 17.40 -28.66
N SER A 552 9.61 18.39 -27.80
CA SER A 552 10.47 19.57 -27.68
C SER A 552 11.55 19.44 -26.59
N GLY A 553 11.43 18.44 -25.72
CA GLY A 553 12.38 18.17 -24.65
C GLY A 553 13.77 17.82 -25.19
N LYS A 554 14.83 18.18 -24.48
CA LYS A 554 16.19 17.79 -24.83
C LYS A 554 16.42 16.33 -24.42
N ALA A 555 16.56 15.44 -25.41
CA ALA A 555 16.97 14.06 -25.21
C ALA A 555 18.49 13.90 -25.10
N GLU A 556 18.94 13.23 -24.04
CA GLU A 556 20.31 12.78 -23.85
C GLU A 556 20.34 11.25 -23.71
N TYR A 557 21.07 10.58 -24.60
CA TYR A 557 21.17 9.13 -24.63
C TYR A 557 22.50 8.68 -24.04
N VAL A 558 22.44 7.68 -23.18
CA VAL A 558 23.60 7.03 -22.59
C VAL A 558 23.53 5.54 -22.86
N ASP A 559 24.64 4.99 -23.33
CA ASP A 559 24.80 3.60 -23.74
C ASP A 559 25.91 2.91 -22.93
N SER A 560 25.62 1.67 -22.57
CA SER A 560 26.54 0.70 -21.97
C SER A 560 26.02 -0.72 -22.23
N SER A 561 26.84 -1.73 -21.94
CA SER A 561 26.46 -3.14 -22.14
C SER A 561 25.28 -3.57 -21.26
N LEU A 562 25.25 -3.15 -19.98
CA LEU A 562 24.23 -3.58 -19.01
C LEU A 562 22.99 -2.67 -18.98
N VAL A 563 23.19 -1.35 -19.05
CA VAL A 563 22.13 -0.36 -18.84
C VAL A 563 22.19 0.74 -19.88
N LYS A 564 21.05 1.06 -20.49
CA LYS A 564 20.93 2.17 -21.42
C LYS A 564 19.84 3.11 -20.95
N SER A 565 20.04 4.41 -21.09
CA SER A 565 19.04 5.38 -20.68
C SER A 565 18.89 6.58 -21.60
N LEU A 566 17.66 7.02 -21.76
CA LEU A 566 17.25 8.26 -22.41
C LEU A 566 16.76 9.21 -21.32
N THR A 567 17.42 10.36 -21.15
CA THR A 567 16.98 11.42 -20.24
C THR A 567 16.42 12.58 -21.05
N LEU A 568 15.16 12.92 -20.80
CA LEU A 568 14.45 14.06 -21.38
C LEU A 568 14.41 15.18 -20.34
N THR A 569 14.88 16.36 -20.71
CA THR A 569 14.76 17.57 -19.90
C THR A 569 14.02 18.63 -20.71
N GLY A 570 12.93 19.16 -20.16
CA GLY A 570 12.10 20.16 -20.82
C GLY A 570 11.28 20.97 -19.83
N GLU A 571 10.37 21.78 -20.36
CA GLU A 571 9.45 22.58 -19.57
C GLU A 571 8.08 22.62 -20.24
N MET A 572 7.03 22.44 -19.44
CA MET A 572 5.65 22.54 -19.89
C MET A 572 5.09 23.88 -19.42
N SER A 573 4.60 24.69 -20.36
CA SER A 573 3.88 25.92 -20.03
C SER A 573 2.44 25.58 -19.66
N ILE A 574 2.00 25.98 -18.45
CA ILE A 574 0.67 25.69 -17.89
C ILE A 574 0.05 26.94 -17.25
N PRO A 575 -1.27 26.97 -16.99
CA PRO A 575 -1.87 28.01 -16.17
C PRO A 575 -1.40 27.96 -14.72
N MET A 576 -1.23 29.11 -14.08
CA MET A 576 -0.85 29.22 -12.66
C MET A 576 -1.96 28.71 -11.72
N ASP A 577 -3.21 28.93 -12.08
CA ASP A 577 -4.40 28.64 -11.26
C ASP A 577 -5.63 28.43 -12.17
N LEU A 578 -6.77 28.10 -11.57
CA LEU A 578 -8.04 27.93 -12.30
C LEU A 578 -8.50 29.20 -13.04
N LYS A 579 -8.20 30.38 -12.50
CA LYS A 579 -8.62 31.66 -13.09
C LYS A 579 -7.89 31.94 -14.40
N GLU A 580 -6.58 31.72 -14.44
CA GLU A 580 -5.78 31.84 -15.65
C GLU A 580 -6.06 30.67 -16.62
N ARG A 581 -6.41 29.47 -16.10
CA ARG A 581 -6.84 28.34 -16.93
C ARG A 581 -8.12 28.65 -17.70
N LYS A 582 -9.12 29.23 -17.03
CA LYS A 582 -10.36 29.70 -17.67
C LYS A 582 -10.10 30.74 -18.76
N LYS A 583 -9.10 31.60 -18.58
CA LYS A 583 -8.65 32.58 -19.60
C LYS A 583 -7.77 31.99 -20.69
N LYS A 584 -7.45 30.69 -20.62
CA LYS A 584 -6.49 29.99 -21.48
C LYS A 584 -5.13 30.68 -21.56
N LYS A 585 -4.65 31.16 -20.41
CA LYS A 585 -3.36 31.84 -20.29
C LYS A 585 -2.34 30.93 -19.62
N LEU A 586 -1.27 30.63 -20.35
CA LEU A 586 -0.09 29.95 -19.83
C LEU A 586 0.73 30.95 -19.02
N SER A 587 0.70 30.82 -17.69
CA SER A 587 1.26 31.80 -16.74
C SER A 587 2.24 31.19 -15.74
N SER A 588 2.50 29.89 -15.83
CA SER A 588 3.49 29.16 -15.05
C SER A 588 4.27 28.21 -15.95
N LEU A 589 5.56 28.04 -15.64
CA LEU A 589 6.42 27.04 -16.27
C LEU A 589 6.62 25.90 -15.27
N MET A 590 6.39 24.67 -15.74
CA MET A 590 6.64 23.44 -14.99
C MET A 590 7.79 22.67 -15.66
N PRO A 591 9.05 22.88 -15.21
CA PRO A 591 10.18 22.08 -15.65
C PRO A 591 9.97 20.59 -15.33
N TYR A 592 10.41 19.72 -16.23
CA TYR A 592 10.40 18.28 -16.03
C TYR A 592 11.75 17.65 -16.37
N LYS A 593 12.03 16.54 -15.69
CA LYS A 593 13.12 15.62 -16.06
C LYS A 593 12.60 14.20 -16.00
N ILE A 594 12.59 13.50 -17.13
CA ILE A 594 12.10 12.12 -17.27
C ILE A 594 13.23 11.25 -17.79
N LYS A 595 13.51 10.14 -17.10
CA LYS A 595 14.50 9.15 -17.48
C LYS A 595 13.83 7.83 -17.82
N ILE A 596 14.02 7.39 -19.06
CA ILE A 596 13.64 6.06 -19.55
C ILE A 596 14.89 5.17 -19.50
N THR A 597 14.79 4.00 -18.89
CA THR A 597 15.90 3.06 -18.72
C THR A 597 15.54 1.68 -19.27
N LEU A 598 16.47 1.11 -20.04
CA LEU A 598 16.46 -0.28 -20.47
C LEU A 598 17.62 -1.01 -19.82
N GLU A 599 17.30 -2.13 -19.20
CA GLU A 599 18.28 -3.11 -18.73
C GLU A 599 18.42 -4.22 -19.77
N GLU A 600 19.62 -4.78 -19.86
CA GLU A 600 19.87 -5.98 -20.65
C GLU A 600 19.02 -7.15 -20.11
N LYS A 601 18.45 -7.98 -21.00
CA LYS A 601 17.57 -9.10 -20.62
C LYS A 601 16.28 -8.75 -19.90
N SER A 602 15.92 -7.46 -19.82
CA SER A 602 14.63 -7.04 -19.26
C SER A 602 13.69 -6.52 -20.35
N SER A 603 12.44 -6.98 -20.32
CA SER A 603 11.33 -6.41 -21.09
C SER A 603 10.65 -5.21 -20.39
N LEU A 604 11.14 -4.78 -19.22
CA LEU A 604 10.59 -3.61 -18.53
C LEU A 604 11.23 -2.33 -19.06
N ILE A 605 10.39 -1.38 -19.47
CA ILE A 605 10.78 -0.01 -19.77
C ILE A 605 10.57 0.80 -18.49
N LYS A 606 11.65 1.11 -17.77
CA LYS A 606 11.59 1.81 -16.47
C LYS A 606 11.57 3.33 -16.66
N LEU A 607 10.64 4.02 -16.02
CA LEU A 607 10.44 5.47 -16.09
C LEU A 607 10.58 6.06 -14.69
N SER A 608 11.46 7.04 -14.55
CA SER A 608 11.58 7.81 -13.30
C SER A 608 11.74 9.28 -13.64
N GLY A 609 11.28 10.16 -12.78
CA GLY A 609 11.40 11.58 -13.08
C GLY A 609 10.90 12.49 -11.98
N GLU A 610 10.94 13.78 -12.30
CA GLU A 610 10.43 14.84 -11.45
C GLU A 610 9.80 15.97 -12.27
N PHE A 611 8.79 16.61 -11.68
CA PHE A 611 8.15 17.84 -12.13
C PHE A 611 8.36 18.92 -11.07
N ASP A 612 8.88 20.09 -11.44
CA ASP A 612 9.02 21.24 -10.53
C ASP A 612 7.75 22.10 -10.61
N ASN A 613 6.80 21.86 -9.70
CA ASN A 613 5.51 22.52 -9.71
C ASN A 613 5.53 23.88 -9.00
N LYS A 614 4.86 24.87 -9.60
CA LYS A 614 4.62 26.20 -9.03
C LYS A 614 3.16 26.65 -9.15
N ALA A 615 2.34 25.90 -9.90
CA ALA A 615 0.93 26.17 -10.13
C ALA A 615 0.05 25.55 -9.02
N GLU A 616 -1.22 25.95 -9.01
CA GLU A 616 -2.24 25.54 -8.05
C GLU A 616 -3.45 24.91 -8.78
N GLN A 617 -4.25 24.14 -8.04
CA GLN A 617 -5.57 23.66 -8.49
C GLN A 617 -5.53 22.97 -9.87
N HIS A 618 -4.62 22.00 -9.99
CA HIS A 618 -4.38 21.26 -11.22
C HIS A 618 -3.94 19.83 -10.93
N ARG A 619 -4.05 18.97 -11.93
CA ARG A 619 -3.68 17.55 -11.88
C ARG A 619 -2.74 17.24 -13.03
N VAL A 620 -1.61 16.62 -12.71
CA VAL A 620 -0.58 16.21 -13.66
C VAL A 620 -0.57 14.69 -13.80
N ARG A 621 -0.61 14.21 -15.03
CA ARG A 621 -0.64 12.78 -15.36
C ARG A 621 0.41 12.43 -16.41
N LEU A 622 0.90 11.21 -16.35
CA LEU A 622 1.56 10.56 -17.49
C LEU A 622 0.54 9.68 -18.20
N ILE A 623 0.35 9.91 -19.48
CA ILE A 623 -0.56 9.14 -20.31
C ILE A 623 0.26 8.17 -21.15
N PHE A 624 -0.02 6.88 -21.01
CA PHE A 624 0.56 5.80 -21.79
C PHE A 624 -0.35 5.47 -22.97
N THR A 625 0.15 5.68 -24.18
CA THR A 625 -0.65 5.50 -25.39
C THR A 625 -0.83 4.02 -25.69
N GLY A 626 -2.08 3.57 -25.64
CA GLY A 626 -2.47 2.22 -26.00
C GLY A 626 -2.84 2.09 -27.47
N VAL A 627 -2.95 0.85 -27.92
CA VAL A 627 -3.12 0.53 -29.35
C VAL A 627 -4.59 0.34 -29.74
N LYS A 628 -5.45 -0.03 -28.79
CA LYS A 628 -6.88 -0.33 -29.00
C LYS A 628 -7.73 0.16 -27.83
N GLY A 629 -9.00 0.45 -28.11
CA GLY A 629 -9.97 0.90 -27.11
C GLY A 629 -10.39 -0.21 -26.15
N ASN A 630 -10.67 0.14 -24.89
CA ASN A 630 -10.93 -0.82 -23.81
C ASN A 630 -12.30 -0.56 -23.17
N THR A 631 -13.04 -1.63 -22.89
CA THR A 631 -14.27 -1.56 -22.07
C THR A 631 -13.99 -1.75 -20.59
N HIS A 632 -12.86 -2.37 -20.26
CA HIS A 632 -12.41 -2.64 -18.90
C HIS A 632 -10.90 -2.42 -18.79
N SER A 633 -10.46 -2.05 -17.59
CA SER A 633 -9.07 -2.17 -17.16
C SER A 633 -8.89 -3.48 -16.41
N THR A 634 -7.72 -4.11 -16.52
CA THR A 634 -7.35 -5.27 -15.69
C THR A 634 -6.23 -4.85 -14.74
N ALA A 635 -6.50 -4.76 -13.45
CA ALA A 635 -5.55 -4.26 -12.45
C ALA A 635 -5.23 -5.30 -11.40
N GLY A 636 -4.01 -5.28 -10.86
CA GLY A 636 -3.66 -6.11 -9.72
C GLY A 636 -4.19 -5.54 -8.41
N THR A 637 -4.68 -6.43 -7.56
CA THR A 637 -5.08 -6.17 -6.16
C THR A 637 -4.03 -6.76 -5.21
N GLN A 638 -4.36 -7.00 -3.94
CA GLN A 638 -3.42 -7.52 -2.94
C GLN A 638 -2.84 -8.89 -3.34
N TYR A 639 -3.69 -9.82 -3.77
CA TYR A 639 -3.31 -11.19 -4.18
C TYR A 639 -4.20 -11.74 -5.32
N SER A 640 -4.75 -10.84 -6.15
CA SER A 640 -5.58 -11.17 -7.31
C SER A 640 -5.44 -10.15 -8.43
N ILE A 641 -6.23 -10.33 -9.48
CA ILE A 641 -6.56 -9.32 -10.47
C ILE A 641 -8.04 -8.96 -10.40
N ILE A 642 -8.38 -7.76 -10.86
CA ILE A 642 -9.77 -7.29 -10.97
C ILE A 642 -9.99 -6.58 -12.30
N GLU A 643 -11.15 -6.83 -12.91
CA GLU A 643 -11.60 -6.10 -14.10
C GLU A 643 -12.52 -4.95 -13.70
N ARG A 644 -12.19 -3.72 -14.12
CA ARG A 644 -12.99 -2.53 -13.79
C ARG A 644 -13.44 -1.81 -15.06
N LYS A 645 -14.74 -1.57 -15.19
CA LYS A 645 -15.36 -0.91 -16.35
C LYS A 645 -14.75 0.48 -16.57
N THR A 646 -14.38 0.80 -17.80
CA THR A 646 -13.85 2.14 -18.19
C THR A 646 -14.95 3.19 -18.34
N SER A 647 -16.20 2.75 -18.52
CA SER A 647 -17.38 3.60 -18.51
C SER A 647 -18.59 2.79 -18.05
N SER A 648 -19.54 3.44 -17.37
CA SER A 648 -20.74 2.79 -16.85
C SER A 648 -22.00 3.62 -17.14
N LEU A 649 -23.18 2.99 -17.08
CA LEU A 649 -24.46 3.69 -17.23
C LEU A 649 -24.72 4.57 -16.00
N GLU A 650 -24.32 4.06 -14.85
CA GLU A 650 -24.38 4.69 -13.53
C GLU A 650 -23.65 6.04 -13.60
N GLN A 651 -22.44 6.09 -14.16
CA GLN A 651 -21.71 7.36 -14.34
C GLN A 651 -22.46 8.37 -15.20
N LYS A 652 -23.25 7.94 -16.20
CA LYS A 652 -24.00 8.86 -17.07
C LYS A 652 -25.28 9.39 -16.41
N LYS A 653 -25.84 8.65 -15.44
CA LYS A 653 -27.15 8.93 -14.82
C LYS A 653 -27.09 9.07 -13.30
N TRP A 654 -25.91 9.14 -12.70
CA TRP A 654 -25.72 9.05 -11.25
C TRP A 654 -26.57 10.06 -10.45
N LYS A 655 -26.75 11.28 -10.97
CA LYS A 655 -27.62 12.30 -10.36
C LYS A 655 -29.09 11.88 -10.37
N GLU A 656 -29.58 11.32 -11.48
CA GLU A 656 -30.95 10.78 -11.60
C GLU A 656 -31.16 9.58 -10.68
N LEU A 657 -30.09 8.81 -10.44
CA LEU A 657 -30.06 7.64 -9.57
C LEU A 657 -29.70 7.96 -8.10
N ASN A 658 -29.65 9.24 -7.73
CA ASN A 658 -29.40 9.74 -6.37
C ASN A 658 -28.07 9.26 -5.74
N TYR A 659 -27.01 9.12 -6.53
CA TYR A 659 -25.67 8.87 -5.98
C TYR A 659 -25.16 10.11 -5.22
N PHE A 660 -24.44 9.90 -4.11
CA PHE A 660 -23.83 10.99 -3.33
C PHE A 660 -22.58 11.59 -4.00
N GLU A 661 -21.93 10.81 -4.87
CA GLU A 661 -20.70 11.14 -5.57
C GLU A 661 -20.72 10.43 -6.93
N GLU A 662 -20.19 11.06 -7.97
CA GLU A 662 -20.08 10.46 -9.29
C GLU A 662 -19.24 9.17 -9.21
N PRO A 663 -19.76 8.01 -9.68
CA PRO A 663 -19.04 6.74 -9.71
C PRO A 663 -17.99 6.76 -10.83
N SER A 664 -16.97 7.60 -10.63
CA SER A 664 -15.96 7.96 -11.61
C SER A 664 -15.09 6.75 -11.94
N PRO A 665 -14.70 6.53 -13.21
CA PRO A 665 -13.80 5.45 -13.62
C PRO A 665 -12.32 5.76 -13.28
N ILE A 666 -12.11 6.43 -12.14
CA ILE A 666 -10.82 6.64 -11.49
C ILE A 666 -10.68 5.52 -10.45
N PHE A 667 -9.53 4.86 -10.48
CA PHE A 667 -9.31 3.60 -9.77
C PHE A 667 -7.94 3.59 -9.07
N PRO A 668 -7.80 2.79 -8.00
CA PRO A 668 -6.53 2.66 -7.30
C PRO A 668 -5.52 1.85 -8.12
N LEU A 669 -4.26 2.30 -8.13
CA LEU A 669 -3.11 1.63 -8.74
C LEU A 669 -2.21 1.07 -7.63
N LEU A 670 -2.43 -0.18 -7.23
CA LEU A 670 -1.65 -0.78 -6.14
C LEU A 670 -0.26 -1.23 -6.62
N ASN A 671 -0.21 -1.96 -7.73
CA ASN A 671 1.01 -2.56 -8.28
C ASN A 671 1.11 -2.40 -9.81
N HIS A 672 0.05 -2.74 -10.54
CA HIS A 672 -0.02 -2.64 -11.99
C HIS A 672 -1.44 -2.48 -12.52
N VAL A 673 -1.54 -2.00 -13.76
CA VAL A 673 -2.75 -1.99 -14.56
C VAL A 673 -2.43 -2.32 -16.01
N SER A 674 -3.28 -3.12 -16.65
CA SER A 674 -3.12 -3.64 -18.00
C SER A 674 -4.29 -3.25 -18.90
N ALA A 675 -3.96 -2.81 -20.11
CA ALA A 675 -4.88 -2.77 -21.24
C ALA A 675 -4.72 -4.10 -22.01
N VAL A 676 -5.72 -4.97 -21.91
CA VAL A 676 -5.66 -6.36 -22.44
C VAL A 676 -6.48 -6.48 -23.72
N HIS A 677 -5.82 -6.85 -24.81
CA HIS A 677 -6.43 -7.20 -26.10
C HIS A 677 -5.97 -8.59 -26.54
N ALA A 678 -6.80 -9.32 -27.28
CA ALA A 678 -6.62 -10.74 -27.62
C ALA A 678 -5.17 -11.24 -27.83
N ASN A 679 -4.34 -10.49 -28.57
CA ASN A 679 -2.93 -10.83 -28.85
C ASN A 679 -1.94 -9.71 -28.48
N GLU A 680 -2.34 -8.77 -27.64
CA GLU A 680 -1.50 -7.63 -27.25
C GLU A 680 -1.93 -7.09 -25.89
N THR A 681 -0.98 -6.91 -24.98
CA THR A 681 -1.22 -6.36 -23.65
C THR A 681 -0.18 -5.29 -23.36
N MET A 682 -0.63 -4.12 -22.94
CA MET A 682 0.23 -3.08 -22.40
C MET A 682 -0.02 -2.98 -20.91
N THR A 683 1.03 -3.14 -20.10
CA THR A 683 0.95 -3.07 -18.64
C THR A 683 1.78 -1.92 -18.14
N VAL A 684 1.22 -1.14 -17.21
CA VAL A 684 1.91 -0.08 -16.46
C VAL A 684 2.04 -0.52 -15.00
N PHE A 685 3.26 -0.47 -14.48
CA PHE A 685 3.62 -0.79 -13.10
C PHE A 685 3.95 0.47 -12.31
N THR A 686 3.70 0.46 -11.00
CA THR A 686 3.97 1.60 -10.12
C THR A 686 4.89 1.27 -8.96
N ARG A 687 5.68 2.26 -8.54
CA ARG A 687 6.44 2.31 -7.27
C ARG A 687 6.23 3.64 -6.54
N SER A 688 5.21 4.40 -6.94
CA SER A 688 4.92 5.72 -6.38
C SER A 688 3.45 6.12 -6.53
N SER A 689 2.91 6.12 -7.74
CA SER A 689 1.54 6.58 -8.04
C SER A 689 0.50 5.56 -7.63
N LYS A 690 -0.62 6.03 -7.07
CA LYS A 690 -1.71 5.18 -6.56
C LYS A 690 -3.04 5.37 -7.29
N GLU A 691 -3.08 6.10 -8.39
CA GLU A 691 -4.30 6.39 -9.14
C GLU A 691 -4.10 6.21 -10.64
N TYR A 692 -5.07 5.56 -11.30
CA TYR A 692 -5.14 5.49 -12.76
C TYR A 692 -6.56 5.73 -13.28
N GLU A 693 -6.66 6.09 -14.55
CA GLU A 693 -7.90 6.23 -15.32
C GLU A 693 -7.64 5.83 -16.77
N PHE A 694 -8.57 5.13 -17.42
CA PHE A 694 -8.48 4.92 -18.87
C PHE A 694 -9.12 6.10 -19.59
N VAL A 695 -8.44 6.66 -20.58
CA VAL A 695 -8.80 7.96 -21.18
C VAL A 695 -8.72 7.94 -22.71
N ASN A 696 -9.09 9.08 -23.31
CA ASN A 696 -9.13 9.33 -24.74
C ASN A 696 -10.13 8.44 -25.51
N GLU A 697 -10.09 8.52 -26.84
CA GLU A 697 -11.06 7.86 -27.73
C GLU A 697 -11.14 6.36 -27.44
N ASN A 698 -12.35 5.87 -27.17
CA ASN A 698 -12.61 4.48 -26.81
C ASN A 698 -11.82 3.97 -25.59
N PHE A 699 -11.36 4.85 -24.70
CA PHE A 699 -10.60 4.48 -23.50
C PHE A 699 -9.34 3.67 -23.84
N LYS A 700 -8.64 4.06 -24.90
CA LYS A 700 -7.46 3.31 -25.37
C LYS A 700 -6.21 3.54 -24.51
N ASP A 701 -6.10 4.70 -23.86
CA ASP A 701 -4.87 5.13 -23.18
C ASP A 701 -4.99 4.99 -21.66
N ILE A 702 -3.88 4.71 -20.99
CA ILE A 702 -3.82 4.61 -19.52
C ILE A 702 -3.23 5.91 -18.98
N GLY A 703 -4.02 6.71 -18.27
CA GLY A 703 -3.55 7.88 -17.54
C GLY A 703 -3.21 7.53 -16.10
N VAL A 704 -1.95 7.72 -15.71
CA VAL A 704 -1.49 7.56 -14.32
C VAL A 704 -1.31 8.95 -13.70
N THR A 705 -2.01 9.22 -12.60
CA THR A 705 -1.88 10.50 -11.90
C THR A 705 -0.56 10.52 -11.13
N ILE A 706 0.26 11.54 -11.41
CA ILE A 706 1.55 11.73 -10.73
C ILE A 706 1.35 12.54 -9.46
N PHE A 707 0.63 13.65 -9.56
CA PHE A 707 0.21 14.43 -8.41
C PHE A 707 -1.02 15.28 -8.74
N ARG A 708 -1.69 15.71 -7.68
CA ARG A 708 -2.84 16.61 -7.72
C ARG A 708 -2.61 17.73 -6.71
N SER A 709 -2.80 18.96 -7.15
CA SER A 709 -2.62 20.17 -6.36
C SER A 709 -3.99 20.74 -6.00
N TYR A 710 -4.29 20.84 -4.71
CA TYR A 710 -5.54 21.37 -4.18
C TYR A 710 -5.30 22.21 -2.92
N GLY A 711 -6.29 23.04 -2.55
CA GLY A 711 -6.10 24.10 -1.55
C GLY A 711 -6.81 23.91 -0.22
N ALA A 712 -7.66 22.90 -0.07
CA ALA A 712 -8.42 22.72 1.16
C ALA A 712 -8.76 21.25 1.49
N LEU A 713 -9.06 21.04 2.78
CA LEU A 713 -9.78 19.88 3.31
C LEU A 713 -11.28 20.19 3.28
N GLY A 714 -12.01 19.53 2.39
CA GLY A 714 -13.47 19.62 2.31
C GLY A 714 -14.01 20.87 1.62
N TYR A 715 -14.25 20.82 0.31
CA TYR A 715 -15.07 21.79 -0.41
C TYR A 715 -16.51 21.31 -0.58
N PRO A 716 -17.50 22.22 -0.45
CA PRO A 716 -18.88 21.95 -0.83
C PRO A 716 -19.06 22.00 -2.35
N ASP A 717 -20.19 21.47 -2.82
CA ASP A 717 -20.75 21.72 -4.16
C ASP A 717 -19.81 21.41 -5.33
N LEU A 718 -18.95 20.39 -5.17
CA LEU A 718 -18.08 19.92 -6.24
C LEU A 718 -18.88 19.31 -7.38
N ASN A 719 -18.37 19.41 -8.62
CA ASN A 719 -19.03 18.86 -9.80
C ASN A 719 -19.25 17.33 -9.69
N ARG A 720 -18.28 16.63 -9.10
CA ARG A 720 -18.34 15.18 -8.84
C ARG A 720 -19.00 14.82 -7.51
N ARG A 721 -19.13 15.75 -6.57
CA ARG A 721 -19.66 15.52 -5.22
C ARG A 721 -20.43 16.76 -4.73
N PRO A 722 -21.68 16.95 -5.18
CA PRO A 722 -22.49 18.10 -4.83
C PRO A 722 -22.93 18.07 -3.35
N GLY A 723 -23.36 19.22 -2.85
CA GLY A 723 -23.85 19.38 -1.49
C GLY A 723 -22.72 19.62 -0.49
N ARG A 724 -22.90 19.12 0.74
CA ARG A 724 -22.00 19.41 1.87
C ARG A 724 -20.53 19.02 1.61
N PRO A 725 -19.56 19.70 2.22
CA PRO A 725 -18.18 19.22 2.21
C PRO A 725 -18.05 17.85 2.90
N SER A 726 -16.99 17.12 2.58
CA SER A 726 -16.52 16.00 3.41
C SER A 726 -15.60 16.55 4.50
N GLY A 727 -15.63 15.97 5.69
CA GLY A 727 -15.08 16.61 6.90
C GLY A 727 -16.17 17.37 7.67
N LEU A 728 -15.84 18.56 8.18
CA LEU A 728 -16.78 19.41 8.92
C LEU A 728 -17.76 20.12 7.98
N ASP A 729 -19.05 20.06 8.27
CA ASP A 729 -20.10 20.66 7.44
C ASP A 729 -20.16 22.20 7.54
N TYR A 730 -19.61 22.79 8.59
CA TYR A 730 -19.60 24.24 8.85
C TYR A 730 -18.25 24.92 8.65
N MET A 731 -17.18 24.20 8.28
CA MET A 731 -15.83 24.75 8.21
C MET A 731 -15.01 24.12 7.07
N ILE A 732 -14.23 24.95 6.39
CA ILE A 732 -13.24 24.55 5.39
C ILE A 732 -11.86 24.84 5.98
N PHE A 733 -10.95 23.87 5.96
CA PHE A 733 -9.56 24.09 6.37
C PHE A 733 -8.69 24.31 5.14
N GLU A 734 -7.93 25.41 5.12
CA GLU A 734 -6.94 25.64 4.07
C GLU A 734 -5.75 24.69 4.23
N THR A 735 -5.23 24.19 3.11
CA THR A 735 -4.10 23.26 3.04
C THR A 735 -3.11 23.70 1.95
N PRO A 736 -2.43 24.85 2.08
CA PRO A 736 -1.56 25.39 1.03
C PRO A 736 -0.41 24.46 0.60
N ASN A 737 0.12 23.61 1.48
CA ASN A 737 1.15 22.62 1.17
C ASN A 737 0.62 21.50 0.24
N CYS A 738 -0.69 21.27 0.23
CA CYS A 738 -1.34 20.33 -0.70
C CYS A 738 -1.45 20.87 -2.13
N GLN A 739 -1.03 22.13 -2.38
CA GLN A 739 -0.77 22.62 -3.74
C GLN A 739 0.52 22.03 -4.33
N MET A 740 1.31 21.31 -3.53
CA MET A 740 2.50 20.55 -3.98
C MET A 740 3.49 21.39 -4.80
N LYS A 741 3.74 22.65 -4.37
CA LYS A 741 4.62 23.61 -5.05
C LYS A 741 6.10 23.35 -4.82
N TYR A 742 6.55 22.17 -5.24
CA TYR A 742 7.91 21.70 -5.13
C TYR A 742 8.16 20.62 -6.19
N LYS A 743 9.31 19.95 -6.10
CA LYS A 743 9.67 18.85 -7.00
C LYS A 743 8.90 17.58 -6.65
N ASN A 744 7.92 17.24 -7.47
CA ASN A 744 7.13 16.02 -7.37
C ASN A 744 7.80 14.90 -8.16
N LYS A 745 8.09 13.76 -7.51
CA LYS A 745 8.84 12.64 -8.08
C LYS A 745 7.93 11.45 -8.41
N PHE A 746 8.32 10.65 -9.38
CA PHE A 746 7.63 9.41 -9.72
C PHE A 746 8.57 8.30 -10.16
N GLU A 747 8.11 7.05 -9.97
CA GLU A 747 8.74 5.81 -10.43
C GLU A 747 7.66 4.88 -10.99
N LEU A 748 7.68 4.70 -12.32
CA LEU A 748 6.76 3.83 -13.06
C LEU A 748 7.56 2.89 -13.98
N ALA A 749 6.94 1.83 -14.46
CA ALA A 749 7.47 1.06 -15.59
C ALA A 749 6.34 0.65 -16.50
N PHE A 750 6.65 0.27 -17.74
CA PHE A 750 5.67 -0.38 -18.60
C PHE A 750 6.31 -1.44 -19.48
N SER A 751 5.49 -2.33 -20.01
CA SER A 751 5.91 -3.38 -20.94
C SER A 751 4.80 -3.73 -21.91
N TYR A 752 5.19 -4.28 -23.06
CA TYR A 752 4.28 -4.91 -24.01
C TYR A 752 4.44 -6.43 -23.94
N GLN A 753 3.31 -7.13 -23.86
CA GLN A 753 3.22 -8.59 -23.83
C GLN A 753 2.28 -9.06 -24.95
N LYS A 754 2.49 -10.27 -25.47
CA LYS A 754 1.62 -10.85 -26.49
C LYS A 754 0.29 -11.34 -25.92
N ALA A 755 0.27 -11.78 -24.67
CA ALA A 755 -0.94 -12.19 -23.99
C ALA A 755 -0.79 -11.83 -22.52
N PHE A 756 -1.91 -11.47 -21.89
CA PHE A 756 -1.93 -11.20 -20.47
C PHE A 756 -1.80 -12.50 -19.69
N ASN A 757 -0.76 -12.59 -18.85
CA ASN A 757 -0.63 -13.62 -17.83
C ASN A 757 -0.51 -12.91 -16.46
N PRO A 758 -1.47 -13.09 -15.54
CA PRO A 758 -1.46 -12.38 -14.28
C PRO A 758 -0.29 -12.78 -13.38
N ASN A 759 0.11 -14.05 -13.34
CA ASN A 759 1.24 -14.50 -12.51
C ASN A 759 2.57 -13.97 -13.05
N GLU A 760 2.79 -14.01 -14.36
CA GLU A 760 3.96 -13.41 -14.99
C GLU A 760 4.00 -11.90 -14.73
N THR A 761 2.86 -11.22 -14.82
CA THR A 761 2.75 -9.78 -14.55
C THR A 761 3.11 -9.45 -13.09
N PHE A 762 2.61 -10.22 -12.13
CA PHE A 762 2.99 -10.03 -10.72
C PHE A 762 4.46 -10.39 -10.45
N ARG A 763 5.04 -11.38 -11.13
CA ARG A 763 6.48 -11.68 -11.04
C ARG A 763 7.32 -10.51 -11.58
N MET A 764 6.93 -9.95 -12.73
CA MET A 764 7.54 -8.73 -13.27
C MET A 764 7.43 -7.54 -12.29
N TYR A 765 6.26 -7.37 -11.66
CA TYR A 765 6.09 -6.36 -10.61
C TYR A 765 7.00 -6.62 -9.42
N THR A 766 7.09 -7.85 -8.91
CA THR A 766 7.93 -8.22 -7.77
C THR A 766 9.40 -7.91 -8.04
N GLU A 767 9.88 -8.22 -9.24
CA GLU A 767 11.23 -7.87 -9.67
C GLU A 767 11.46 -6.36 -9.79
N TYR A 768 10.45 -5.60 -10.22
CA TYR A 768 10.52 -4.14 -10.29
C TYR A 768 10.45 -3.49 -8.89
N ALA A 769 9.60 -4.04 -8.01
CA ALA A 769 9.33 -3.57 -6.67
C ALA A 769 10.54 -3.69 -5.74
N LYS A 770 11.37 -4.72 -5.94
CA LYS A 770 12.61 -4.95 -5.19
C LYS A 770 13.77 -4.13 -5.75
N GLU A 771 14.51 -3.42 -4.90
CA GLU A 771 15.79 -2.80 -5.29
C GLU A 771 16.97 -3.75 -5.05
N ALA A 772 18.04 -3.59 -5.83
CA ALA A 772 19.29 -4.32 -5.60
C ALA A 772 19.86 -4.00 -4.20
N ILE A 773 20.05 -5.04 -3.39
CA ILE A 773 20.62 -4.91 -2.05
C ILE A 773 22.13 -5.15 -2.18
N VAL A 774 22.89 -4.07 -2.03
CA VAL A 774 24.35 -4.11 -2.10
C VAL A 774 24.96 -3.28 -0.97
N TYR A 775 26.04 -3.79 -0.38
CA TYR A 775 26.76 -3.09 0.68
C TYR A 775 28.27 -3.36 0.64
N GLN A 776 29.04 -2.28 0.57
CA GLN A 776 30.47 -2.30 0.87
C GLN A 776 30.67 -1.82 2.31
N LYS A 777 31.54 -2.49 3.06
CA LYS A 777 31.94 -2.02 4.40
C LYS A 777 32.49 -0.59 4.33
N GLN A 778 31.90 0.32 5.09
CA GLN A 778 32.26 1.74 5.06
C GLN A 778 33.45 2.09 5.96
N ASP A 779 34.66 1.96 5.42
CA ASP A 779 35.90 2.40 6.06
C ASP A 779 36.31 3.85 5.68
N PHE A 780 35.72 4.40 4.61
CA PHE A 780 36.05 5.72 4.09
C PHE A 780 35.04 6.80 4.49
N ASP A 781 33.75 6.55 4.30
CA ASP A 781 32.71 7.54 4.60
C ASP A 781 31.52 6.89 5.28
N LYS A 782 31.43 7.04 6.60
CA LYS A 782 30.34 6.48 7.40
C LYS A 782 29.04 7.28 7.29
N SER A 783 29.02 8.41 6.58
CA SER A 783 27.81 9.22 6.39
C SER A 783 26.85 8.67 5.35
N ILE A 784 27.29 7.73 4.51
CA ILE A 784 26.47 7.12 3.47
C ILE A 784 25.28 6.38 4.08
N ASN A 785 25.56 5.50 5.06
CA ASN A 785 24.55 4.90 5.90
C ASN A 785 24.86 5.31 7.35
N PRO A 786 24.12 6.23 7.96
CA PRO A 786 24.44 6.73 9.30
C PRO A 786 24.61 5.65 10.38
N ILE A 787 24.01 4.46 10.20
CA ILE A 787 24.21 3.30 11.07
C ILE A 787 25.67 2.80 11.12
N ASP A 788 26.49 3.14 10.12
CA ASP A 788 27.91 2.78 10.04
C ASP A 788 28.77 3.52 11.08
N TYR A 789 28.29 4.63 11.64
CA TYR A 789 28.98 5.36 12.72
C TYR A 789 29.08 4.58 14.02
N PHE A 790 28.08 3.76 14.34
CA PHE A 790 28.05 3.03 15.60
C PHE A 790 29.13 1.93 15.61
N PRO A 791 29.93 1.77 16.67
CA PRO A 791 30.77 0.59 16.83
C PRO A 791 29.89 -0.67 16.85
N THR A 792 30.31 -1.71 16.15
CA THR A 792 29.55 -2.96 16.04
C THR A 792 30.54 -4.12 16.12
N ASN A 793 30.26 -5.10 16.99
CA ASN A 793 31.05 -6.32 17.06
C ASN A 793 30.69 -7.22 15.88
N ALA A 794 31.68 -7.99 15.40
CA ALA A 794 31.39 -9.09 14.49
C ALA A 794 30.51 -10.13 15.19
N PHE A 795 29.71 -10.85 14.41
CA PHE A 795 28.99 -12.01 14.89
C PHE A 795 29.98 -13.11 15.30
N ASN A 796 29.63 -13.89 16.32
CA ASN A 796 30.54 -14.89 16.90
C ASN A 796 30.90 -16.00 15.91
N LYS A 797 30.02 -16.31 14.95
CA LYS A 797 30.30 -17.27 13.88
C LYS A 797 30.74 -16.54 12.63
N LYS A 798 31.73 -17.11 11.95
CA LYS A 798 32.16 -16.62 10.64
C LYS A 798 31.12 -16.97 9.58
N LEU A 799 30.78 -15.98 8.76
CA LEU A 799 29.86 -16.15 7.64
C LEU A 799 30.64 -16.54 6.38
N PRO A 800 30.12 -17.48 5.57
CA PRO A 800 30.73 -17.83 4.29
C PRO A 800 30.58 -16.70 3.28
N PHE A 801 31.35 -16.75 2.19
CA PHE A 801 31.30 -15.77 1.08
C PHE A 801 30.10 -15.95 0.16
N GLN A 802 29.40 -17.07 0.27
CA GLN A 802 28.15 -17.33 -0.41
C GLN A 802 27.29 -18.23 0.48
N TYR A 803 25.98 -18.04 0.39
CA TYR A 803 25.04 -18.90 1.08
C TYR A 803 23.68 -18.81 0.39
N LYS A 804 23.00 -19.96 0.29
CA LYS A 804 21.64 -20.12 -0.21
C LYS A 804 20.78 -20.70 0.90
N LEU A 805 19.70 -20.01 1.25
CA LEU A 805 18.70 -20.57 2.16
C LEU A 805 17.73 -21.48 1.41
N LEU A 806 17.09 -20.96 0.37
CA LEU A 806 16.10 -21.72 -0.39
C LEU A 806 15.92 -21.22 -1.83
N SER A 807 15.44 -22.09 -2.71
CA SER A 807 14.92 -21.77 -4.05
C SER A 807 13.55 -22.42 -4.27
N ILE A 808 12.75 -21.81 -5.15
CA ILE A 808 11.52 -22.35 -5.73
C ILE A 808 11.82 -22.53 -7.22
N GLU A 809 11.89 -23.78 -7.66
CA GLU A 809 12.26 -24.15 -9.02
C GLU A 809 11.05 -24.71 -9.77
N ASN A 810 11.09 -24.65 -11.10
CA ASN A 810 10.09 -25.32 -11.97
C ASN A 810 8.60 -24.97 -11.69
N GLY A 811 8.31 -23.81 -11.09
CA GLY A 811 6.96 -23.40 -10.70
C GLY A 811 6.42 -22.17 -11.43
N GLU A 812 5.10 -21.98 -11.36
CA GLU A 812 4.33 -20.83 -11.88
C GLU A 812 3.82 -19.90 -10.75
N SER A 813 4.06 -20.25 -9.48
CA SER A 813 3.64 -19.48 -8.31
C SER A 813 4.23 -18.06 -8.24
N VAL A 814 3.50 -17.14 -7.65
CA VAL A 814 4.00 -15.79 -7.37
C VAL A 814 4.51 -15.72 -5.94
N PHE A 815 5.70 -15.16 -5.75
CA PHE A 815 6.26 -14.90 -4.42
C PHE A 815 5.53 -13.75 -3.74
N GLY A 816 4.99 -13.99 -2.54
CA GLY A 816 4.41 -12.95 -1.68
C GLY A 816 5.45 -12.40 -0.69
N SER A 817 5.88 -13.22 0.26
CA SER A 817 6.91 -12.88 1.23
C SER A 817 7.46 -14.14 1.91
N ILE A 818 8.50 -13.99 2.73
CA ILE A 818 8.94 -15.02 3.67
C ILE A 818 9.38 -14.37 4.99
N VAL A 819 8.86 -14.90 6.09
CA VAL A 819 9.07 -14.38 7.45
C VAL A 819 9.46 -15.50 8.41
N LYS A 820 10.04 -15.15 9.56
CA LYS A 820 10.13 -16.09 10.69
C LYS A 820 8.78 -16.18 11.40
N SER A 821 8.40 -17.40 11.78
CA SER A 821 7.18 -17.69 12.54
C SER A 821 7.20 -16.99 13.91
N ASP A 822 6.06 -16.41 14.30
CA ASP A 822 5.90 -15.80 15.63
C ASP A 822 5.77 -16.89 16.74
N ASN A 823 5.35 -18.10 16.38
CA ASN A 823 4.96 -19.15 17.33
C ASN A 823 5.93 -20.35 17.39
N SER A 824 6.89 -20.43 16.46
CA SER A 824 7.76 -21.60 16.33
C SER A 824 9.11 -21.25 15.71
N ASN A 825 10.08 -22.16 15.81
CA ASN A 825 11.35 -22.04 15.10
C ASN A 825 11.21 -22.55 13.66
N ALA A 826 10.41 -21.85 12.86
CA ALA A 826 10.15 -22.16 11.45
C ALA A 826 10.08 -20.87 10.62
N TYR A 827 10.12 -21.00 9.30
CA TYR A 827 9.86 -19.92 8.36
C TYR A 827 8.49 -20.10 7.71
N ILE A 828 7.79 -19.00 7.42
CA ILE A 828 6.51 -19.01 6.72
C ILE A 828 6.73 -18.38 5.34
N LEU A 829 6.70 -19.23 4.31
CA LEU A 829 6.76 -18.83 2.90
C LEU A 829 5.34 -18.58 2.39
N ARG A 830 5.11 -17.41 1.80
CA ARG A 830 3.84 -17.02 1.19
C ARG A 830 3.96 -16.99 -0.32
N VAL A 831 3.04 -17.69 -0.96
CA VAL A 831 2.92 -17.79 -2.41
C VAL A 831 1.47 -17.68 -2.82
N PHE A 832 1.21 -17.22 -4.03
CA PHE A 832 -0.15 -17.10 -4.52
C PHE A 832 -0.28 -17.37 -6.01
N ASN A 833 -1.51 -17.64 -6.43
CA ASN A 833 -1.91 -17.85 -7.81
C ASN A 833 -3.04 -16.89 -8.21
N CYS A 834 -2.77 -16.02 -9.18
CA CYS A 834 -3.76 -15.10 -9.76
C CYS A 834 -4.42 -15.63 -11.04
N GLU A 835 -3.98 -16.78 -11.56
CA GLU A 835 -4.57 -17.39 -12.74
C GLU A 835 -5.94 -18.01 -12.42
N PRO A 836 -6.90 -18.02 -13.38
CA PRO A 836 -8.18 -18.69 -13.22
C PRO A 836 -8.09 -20.22 -13.36
N LYS A 837 -6.87 -20.77 -13.34
CA LYS A 837 -6.57 -22.20 -13.49
C LYS A 837 -5.60 -22.63 -12.39
N GLU A 838 -5.57 -23.94 -12.15
CA GLU A 838 -4.56 -24.57 -11.32
C GLU A 838 -3.18 -24.43 -11.99
N ILE A 839 -2.16 -24.21 -11.17
CA ILE A 839 -0.76 -24.06 -11.59
C ILE A 839 0.16 -24.93 -10.73
N GLU A 840 1.39 -25.14 -11.18
CA GLU A 840 2.43 -25.75 -10.34
C GLU A 840 3.01 -24.72 -9.35
N LEU A 841 3.08 -25.11 -8.06
CA LEU A 841 3.72 -24.34 -7.00
C LEU A 841 5.21 -24.11 -7.30
N GLY A 842 5.88 -25.15 -7.81
CA GLY A 842 7.33 -25.26 -7.88
C GLY A 842 7.93 -26.10 -6.76
N GLU A 843 9.11 -26.65 -7.03
CA GLU A 843 9.91 -27.46 -6.11
C GLU A 843 10.63 -26.54 -5.14
N ILE A 844 10.35 -26.68 -3.84
CA ILE A 844 11.00 -25.90 -2.78
C ILE A 844 12.26 -26.67 -2.35
N GLU A 845 13.43 -26.12 -2.63
CA GLU A 845 14.71 -26.69 -2.22
C GLU A 845 15.39 -25.79 -1.18
N GLY A 846 16.02 -26.37 -0.16
CA GLY A 846 16.80 -25.61 0.82
C GLY A 846 17.65 -26.49 1.74
N GLU A 847 18.89 -26.06 2.04
CA GLU A 847 19.88 -26.89 2.75
C GLU A 847 19.55 -27.13 4.24
N ILE A 848 18.77 -26.23 4.85
CA ILE A 848 18.41 -26.28 6.29
C ILE A 848 16.93 -26.61 6.51
N LEU A 849 16.17 -26.81 5.43
CA LEU A 849 14.74 -27.07 5.56
C LEU A 849 14.51 -28.55 5.83
N SER A 850 13.66 -28.87 6.82
CA SER A 850 13.20 -30.25 7.02
C SER A 850 12.45 -30.75 5.79
N GLU A 851 12.48 -32.07 5.54
CA GLU A 851 11.63 -32.70 4.52
C GLU A 851 10.13 -32.44 4.79
N GLU A 852 9.75 -32.30 6.06
CA GLU A 852 8.37 -32.00 6.45
C GLU A 852 8.03 -30.51 6.28
N MET A 853 7.19 -30.20 5.30
CA MET A 853 6.59 -28.89 5.09
C MET A 853 5.10 -28.95 5.43
N TYR A 854 4.51 -27.86 5.89
CA TYR A 854 3.09 -27.83 6.29
C TYR A 854 2.38 -26.64 5.67
N ILE A 855 1.17 -26.85 5.17
CA ILE A 855 0.27 -25.74 4.84
C ILE A 855 -0.33 -25.20 6.14
N THR A 856 -0.28 -23.88 6.31
CA THR A 856 -0.87 -23.19 7.46
C THR A 856 -1.86 -22.12 7.02
N ASN A 857 -2.67 -21.64 7.96
CA ASN A 857 -3.33 -20.35 7.82
C ASN A 857 -2.36 -19.20 8.21
N LEU A 858 -2.85 -17.96 8.24
CA LEU A 858 -2.04 -16.78 8.59
C LEU A 858 -1.79 -16.65 10.11
N GLU A 859 -2.57 -17.34 10.94
CA GLU A 859 -2.29 -17.56 12.37
C GLU A 859 -1.31 -18.73 12.61
N GLU A 860 -0.69 -19.27 11.55
CA GLU A 860 0.30 -20.34 11.59
C GLU A 860 -0.22 -21.69 12.13
N THR A 861 -1.55 -21.87 12.14
CA THR A 861 -2.19 -23.14 12.50
C THR A 861 -2.06 -24.13 11.36
N ILE A 862 -1.45 -25.30 11.63
CA ILE A 862 -1.25 -26.39 10.66
C ILE A 862 -2.61 -26.89 10.16
N GLN A 863 -2.77 -26.90 8.84
CA GLN A 863 -3.95 -27.46 8.16
C GLN A 863 -3.64 -28.88 7.69
N ILE A 864 -2.60 -29.03 6.88
CA ILE A 864 -2.17 -30.31 6.30
C ILE A 864 -0.64 -30.34 6.14
N GLU A 865 -0.07 -31.54 6.17
CA GLU A 865 1.31 -31.80 5.75
C GLU A 865 1.38 -31.71 4.22
N LEU A 866 2.40 -31.01 3.71
CA LEU A 866 2.60 -30.80 2.28
C LEU A 866 3.25 -32.06 1.68
N SER A 867 2.52 -32.76 0.83
CA SER A 867 3.00 -33.94 0.11
C SER A 867 3.22 -33.66 -1.38
N ASP A 868 3.81 -34.60 -2.14
CA ASP A 868 3.92 -34.50 -3.61
C ASP A 868 2.58 -34.27 -4.32
N LYS A 869 1.45 -34.64 -3.67
CA LYS A 869 0.10 -34.41 -4.21
C LYS A 869 -0.37 -32.95 -4.05
N ASP A 870 0.32 -32.16 -3.25
CA ASP A 870 0.03 -30.76 -2.92
C ASP A 870 0.96 -29.79 -3.68
N SER A 871 1.63 -30.28 -4.74
CA SER A 871 2.54 -29.50 -5.61
C SER A 871 1.85 -28.41 -6.43
N LYS A 872 0.52 -28.27 -6.32
CA LYS A 872 -0.28 -27.37 -7.14
C LYS A 872 -0.95 -26.29 -6.32
N LEU A 873 -1.11 -25.11 -6.91
CA LEU A 873 -1.89 -23.99 -6.37
C LEU A 873 -3.20 -23.84 -7.14
N TYR A 874 -4.31 -23.76 -6.41
CA TYR A 874 -5.64 -23.57 -6.98
C TYR A 874 -5.85 -22.13 -7.49
N PRO A 875 -6.85 -21.89 -8.36
CA PRO A 875 -7.18 -20.56 -8.81
C PRO A 875 -7.41 -19.59 -7.65
N GLY A 876 -6.76 -18.43 -7.67
CA GLY A 876 -6.90 -17.40 -6.64
C GLY A 876 -6.23 -17.71 -5.30
N GLU A 877 -5.66 -18.89 -5.10
CA GLU A 877 -5.18 -19.33 -3.79
C GLU A 877 -4.03 -18.45 -3.26
N LEU A 878 -4.14 -18.05 -1.98
CA LEU A 878 -3.03 -17.51 -1.18
C LEU A 878 -2.61 -18.58 -0.17
N ARG A 879 -1.44 -19.19 -0.38
CA ARG A 879 -0.94 -20.30 0.44
C ARG A 879 0.19 -19.86 1.35
N ASN A 880 0.10 -20.25 2.62
CA ASN A 880 1.20 -20.16 3.58
C ASN A 880 1.80 -21.56 3.77
N ILE A 881 3.12 -21.64 3.64
CA ILE A 881 3.89 -22.88 3.79
C ILE A 881 4.87 -22.67 4.94
N ARG A 882 4.70 -23.46 6.01
CA ARG A 882 5.63 -23.53 7.12
C ARG A 882 6.77 -24.48 6.76
N LEU A 883 7.98 -23.94 6.79
CA LEU A 883 9.24 -24.61 6.54
C LEU A 883 9.97 -24.77 7.89
N SER A 884 10.05 -25.99 8.43
CA SER A 884 10.71 -26.20 9.71
C SER A 884 12.24 -26.15 9.55
N LYS A 885 12.92 -25.65 10.60
CA LYS A 885 14.36 -25.44 10.67
C LYS A 885 15.07 -26.54 11.44
#